data_AF-A0A0G2F4Z5-F1
#
_entry.id   AF-A0A0G2F4Z5-F1
#
_cell.length_a   1.000
_cell.length_b   1.000
_cell.length_c   1.000
_cell.angle_alpha   90.00
_cell.angle_beta   90.00
_cell.angle_gamma   90.00
#
_symmetry.space_group_name_H-M   'P 1'
#
loop_
_entity.id
_entity.type
_entity.pdbx_description
1 polymer ?
#
loop_
_entity_poly.entity_id
_entity_poly.type
_entity_poly.pdbx_seq_one_letter_code
_entity_poly.pdbx_strand_id
1 'polypeptide(L)'
;MIDASFLHRESDTVDNSDFRPLCFGPAPGFIIHSGGTTGLPKPVPLAASAWLAQASDIVRRIPRVNTLSTLPLFHSFGLATLLRGLVSGTRLSLLNASRPVTAANVIKCLHATGSEALVTVPYTLKFLVEADDGLESLGALRQVINAGSAIPDDLGDKLVTAGANIFHLYGQTECGALMEPPSDRRLWSWVTPLPHAKPYLKFEPESSRASQDLYHLVIMPGLKQKVLSDRPDGSYGTKDLFQRHPTIPHLWKFAARKDDIIVMLNGEKADPIPVEDAVKVNPEVATAVAFGAGQEALGLVVIKSQSSATLPHAEFVKVIGPSIDMGNSRVPAYAQVAKDMIIVKEAGTPFPATDKGTVIRSQFLKEMHGDIERLYAGRSASKLKNTGTGVPMSCGEVLAIISDIVKDELRSKNAHETSASEPKAVDEIKSLDDLSIDADLFDLGVDSLQASNIRSRIQREIDLRGVSLATNVVFDYPTIRLLGDHVMQLHLGNAVHPELTDPEQLARSMVEKFSNFPSAEPGAQVVNAPTQAKTVLLTGATGQVGAHILFSLMSRPDVTSILCLVRAQNRQDGLERLHMALSEAGLLANLSAAQLEKLVVFPGDLSDPSGCFTPSDPVYSRILNTVTTIIHNAWPVNFNLSFRSFEAQAIRPTHHLISLALRSNLRPKPTFTFVSSISTVINAPGPEVLEKPYPWESVGPMGYGQSKWVAEEILAAAAAGGNGLGSVRVARLGQVVGDTRLGRWKASEAYPAVAQSALTVGALPLIEAASDGSVHDEHFWLPVDVAGAAIADVALSVKESLAQYGILCELVPQREWLRRLEESDPDVTRNPPRKLLNFFRGRIKID
;
A
#
# COMPACT_ATOMS: atom_id res chain seq x y z
N MET A 1 -19.36 66.68 -5.38
CA MET A 1 -20.67 66.59 -6.04
C MET A 1 -20.42 66.00 -7.41
N ILE A 2 -20.76 64.72 -7.61
CA ILE A 2 -20.71 64.06 -8.91
C ILE A 2 -22.13 64.12 -9.46
N ASP A 3 -22.25 64.64 -10.68
CA ASP A 3 -23.48 64.97 -11.38
C ASP A 3 -24.38 63.72 -11.56
N ALA A 4 -25.60 63.80 -11.04
CA ALA A 4 -26.60 62.73 -11.01
C ALA A 4 -27.41 62.59 -12.31
N SER A 5 -27.08 63.38 -13.35
CA SER A 5 -27.84 63.42 -14.60
C SER A 5 -27.62 62.23 -15.55
N PHE A 6 -26.72 61.29 -15.23
CA PHE A 6 -26.45 60.12 -16.10
C PHE A 6 -27.26 58.86 -15.76
N LEU A 7 -28.07 58.86 -14.69
CA LEU A 7 -28.78 57.66 -14.20
C LEU A 7 -30.26 57.56 -14.60
N HIS A 8 -30.77 58.48 -15.42
CA HIS A 8 -32.15 58.42 -15.92
C HIS A 8 -32.17 58.38 -17.46
N ARG A 9 -32.05 57.16 -18.01
CA ARG A 9 -32.75 56.82 -19.26
C ARG A 9 -33.61 55.60 -19.02
N GLU A 10 -34.87 55.76 -19.39
CA GLU A 10 -35.99 54.88 -19.17
C GLU A 10 -35.80 53.50 -19.82
N SER A 11 -36.57 52.56 -19.28
CA SER A 11 -36.67 51.17 -19.68
C SER A 11 -37.11 51.00 -21.13
N ASP A 12 -36.17 50.70 -22.02
CA ASP A 12 -36.48 49.99 -23.25
C ASP A 12 -36.28 48.49 -22.99
N THR A 13 -37.36 47.72 -23.11
CA THR A 13 -37.37 46.26 -23.14
C THR A 13 -36.49 45.79 -24.30
N VAL A 14 -35.25 45.40 -24.01
CA VAL A 14 -34.34 44.80 -25.00
C VAL A 14 -34.78 43.35 -25.22
N ASP A 15 -35.24 43.08 -26.44
CA ASP A 15 -35.51 41.73 -26.93
C ASP A 15 -34.24 40.86 -26.82
N ASN A 16 -34.36 39.69 -26.22
CA ASN A 16 -33.25 38.79 -25.87
C ASN A 16 -32.61 38.10 -27.10
N SER A 17 -33.07 38.40 -28.32
CA SER A 17 -32.58 37.80 -29.57
C SER A 17 -31.29 38.43 -30.11
N ASP A 18 -30.85 39.59 -29.61
CA ASP A 18 -29.76 40.37 -30.24
C ASP A 18 -28.39 40.34 -29.53
N PHE A 19 -28.17 39.41 -28.58
CA PHE A 19 -26.83 39.13 -28.09
C PHE A 19 -26.02 38.34 -29.14
N ARG A 20 -25.50 39.05 -30.15
CA ARG A 20 -24.44 38.49 -31.01
C ARG A 20 -23.16 38.35 -30.18
N PRO A 21 -22.52 37.17 -30.14
CA PRO A 21 -21.27 36.99 -29.41
C PRO A 21 -20.19 37.89 -30.02
N LEU A 22 -19.65 38.80 -29.21
CA LEU A 22 -18.47 39.57 -29.55
C LEU A 22 -17.31 38.58 -29.85
N CYS A 23 -16.90 38.51 -31.12
CA CYS A 23 -15.69 37.80 -31.54
C CYS A 23 -14.45 38.58 -31.07
N PHE A 24 -14.05 38.41 -29.81
CA PHE A 24 -12.69 38.74 -29.42
C PHE A 24 -11.79 37.58 -29.81
N GLY A 25 -10.74 37.87 -30.59
CA GLY A 25 -9.70 36.90 -30.94
C GLY A 25 -8.99 36.31 -29.69
N PRO A 26 -8.08 35.35 -29.87
CA PRO A 26 -7.45 34.59 -28.78
C PRO A 26 -6.43 35.41 -27.95
N ALA A 27 -6.35 36.73 -28.13
CA ALA A 27 -5.41 37.57 -27.41
C ALA A 27 -5.71 37.57 -25.90
N PRO A 28 -4.70 37.41 -25.03
CA PRO A 28 -4.90 37.47 -23.59
C PRO A 28 -5.38 38.87 -23.19
N GLY A 29 -6.51 38.93 -22.47
CA GLY A 29 -7.09 40.18 -21.97
C GLY A 29 -6.77 40.44 -20.50
N PHE A 30 -6.36 39.41 -19.76
CA PHE A 30 -5.93 39.51 -18.36
C PHE A 30 -4.67 38.68 -18.15
N ILE A 31 -3.84 39.09 -17.20
CA ILE A 31 -2.73 38.27 -16.69
C ILE A 31 -2.91 38.18 -15.19
N ILE A 32 -3.13 36.96 -14.69
CA ILE A 32 -3.22 36.69 -13.25
C ILE A 32 -1.98 35.92 -12.83
N HIS A 33 -1.36 36.32 -11.73
CA HIS A 33 -0.25 35.55 -11.19
C HIS A 33 -0.82 34.38 -10.37
N SER A 34 -0.43 33.15 -10.73
CA SER A 34 -0.72 32.01 -9.87
C SER A 34 0.28 31.98 -8.71
N GLY A 35 -0.25 31.93 -7.49
CA GLY A 35 0.53 31.70 -6.29
C GLY A 35 0.97 30.24 -6.28
N GLY A 36 2.10 29.93 -6.91
CA GLY A 36 2.62 28.58 -6.97
C GLY A 36 3.08 28.11 -5.59
N THR A 37 2.70 26.89 -5.20
CA THR A 37 3.26 26.17 -4.05
C THR A 37 4.74 25.75 -4.27
N THR A 38 5.33 26.11 -5.41
CA THR A 38 6.63 25.65 -5.92
C THR A 38 7.64 26.76 -6.20
N GLY A 39 7.36 28.05 -5.89
CA GLY A 39 8.32 29.15 -6.08
C GLY A 39 7.68 30.52 -6.38
N LEU A 40 8.38 31.34 -7.18
CA LEU A 40 7.93 32.69 -7.57
C LEU A 40 6.56 32.67 -8.29
N PRO A 41 5.71 33.70 -8.11
CA PRO A 41 4.41 33.78 -8.78
C PRO A 41 4.55 33.70 -10.31
N LYS A 42 3.79 32.80 -10.95
CA LYS A 42 3.86 32.59 -12.40
C LYS A 42 2.76 33.38 -13.11
N PRO A 43 3.05 34.14 -14.17
CA PRO A 43 2.01 34.84 -14.92
C PRO A 43 1.17 33.84 -15.73
N VAL A 44 -0.16 33.89 -15.56
CA VAL A 44 -1.13 33.07 -16.28
C VAL A 44 -1.95 33.99 -17.21
N PRO A 45 -1.72 33.94 -18.53
CA PRO A 45 -2.44 34.77 -19.49
C PRO A 45 -3.85 34.20 -19.72
N LEU A 46 -4.88 35.02 -19.54
CA LEU A 46 -6.29 34.61 -19.63
C LEU A 46 -6.98 35.34 -20.79
N ALA A 47 -7.62 34.59 -21.69
CA ALA A 47 -8.40 35.16 -22.79
C ALA A 47 -9.73 35.74 -22.27
N ALA A 48 -9.97 37.04 -22.48
CA ALA A 48 -11.17 37.71 -21.99
C ALA A 48 -12.45 37.09 -22.57
N SER A 49 -12.46 36.72 -23.85
CA SER A 49 -13.59 36.02 -24.48
C SER A 49 -13.93 34.70 -23.81
N ALA A 50 -12.92 33.89 -23.46
CA ALA A 50 -13.13 32.60 -22.82
C ALA A 50 -13.73 32.76 -21.42
N TRP A 51 -13.25 33.74 -20.65
CA TRP A 51 -13.74 34.00 -19.29
C TRP A 51 -15.13 34.67 -19.28
N LEU A 52 -15.42 35.56 -20.22
CA LEU A 52 -16.76 36.13 -20.41
C LEU A 52 -17.78 35.06 -20.85
N ALA A 53 -17.40 34.16 -21.76
CA ALA A 53 -18.25 33.04 -22.15
C ALA A 53 -18.56 32.13 -20.96
N GLN A 54 -17.55 31.78 -20.17
CA GLN A 54 -17.74 31.02 -18.93
C GLN A 54 -18.66 31.74 -17.93
N ALA A 55 -18.48 33.05 -17.75
CA ALA A 55 -19.33 33.85 -16.87
C ALA A 55 -20.80 33.81 -17.35
N SER A 56 -21.05 33.92 -18.66
CA SER A 56 -22.39 33.79 -19.25
C SER A 56 -23.03 32.43 -18.98
N ASP A 57 -22.26 31.35 -19.11
CA ASP A 57 -22.76 30.00 -18.85
C ASP A 57 -23.10 29.77 -17.37
N ILE A 58 -22.30 30.31 -16.45
CA ILE A 58 -22.54 30.19 -15.00
C ILE A 58 -23.73 31.06 -14.56
N VAL A 59 -23.86 32.29 -15.07
CA VAL A 59 -24.95 33.22 -14.71
C VAL A 59 -26.34 32.64 -15.03
N ARG A 60 -26.44 31.69 -15.98
CA ARG A 60 -27.70 30.97 -16.27
C ARG A 60 -28.08 29.95 -15.19
N ARG A 61 -27.19 29.64 -14.25
CA ARG A 61 -27.33 28.54 -13.27
C ARG A 61 -27.43 29.04 -11.83
N ILE A 62 -27.11 30.31 -11.59
CA ILE A 62 -27.14 30.94 -10.26
C ILE A 62 -28.19 32.07 -10.22
N PRO A 63 -28.76 32.39 -9.04
CA PRO A 63 -29.65 33.53 -8.90
C PRO A 63 -29.00 34.84 -9.36
N ARG A 64 -29.73 35.64 -10.15
CA ARG A 64 -29.29 36.99 -10.55
C ARG A 64 -29.62 37.99 -9.44
N VAL A 65 -28.73 38.10 -8.47
CA VAL A 65 -28.93 38.96 -7.30
C VAL A 65 -27.71 39.86 -7.04
N ASN A 66 -27.94 40.91 -6.26
CA ASN A 66 -26.86 41.79 -5.79
C ASN A 66 -25.92 41.02 -4.87
N THR A 67 -24.63 41.13 -5.13
CA THR A 67 -23.61 40.27 -4.53
C THR A 67 -22.57 41.11 -3.80
N LEU A 68 -22.26 40.75 -2.55
CA LEU A 68 -21.08 41.23 -1.85
C LEU A 68 -19.93 40.24 -2.10
N SER A 69 -18.75 40.74 -2.47
CA SER A 69 -17.54 39.94 -2.57
C SER A 69 -16.49 40.38 -1.58
N THR A 70 -15.92 39.40 -0.87
CA THR A 70 -14.75 39.60 -0.01
C THR A 70 -13.44 39.34 -0.74
N LEU A 71 -13.49 39.07 -2.06
CA LEU A 71 -12.34 38.61 -2.82
C LEU A 71 -11.61 39.77 -3.49
N PRO A 72 -10.27 39.75 -3.49
CA PRO A 72 -9.49 40.69 -4.29
C PRO A 72 -9.61 40.38 -5.79
N LEU A 73 -9.63 41.42 -6.63
CA LEU A 73 -9.71 41.28 -8.08
C LEU A 73 -8.43 40.70 -8.72
N PHE A 74 -7.29 40.74 -8.03
CA PHE A 74 -6.07 40.08 -8.49
C PHE A 74 -6.17 38.55 -8.44
N HIS A 75 -7.16 38.00 -7.71
CA HIS A 75 -7.43 36.57 -7.71
C HIS A 75 -8.42 36.24 -8.83
N SER A 76 -8.14 35.16 -9.57
CA SER A 76 -9.04 34.59 -10.59
C SER A 76 -10.50 34.41 -10.16
N PHE A 77 -10.77 34.04 -8.90
CA PHE A 77 -12.13 33.93 -8.37
C PHE A 77 -12.79 35.30 -8.17
N GLY A 78 -12.04 36.32 -7.74
CA GLY A 78 -12.51 37.71 -7.69
C GLY A 78 -12.78 38.27 -9.08
N LEU A 79 -11.86 38.06 -10.04
CA LEU A 79 -12.06 38.43 -11.44
C LEU A 79 -13.29 37.73 -12.04
N ALA A 80 -13.44 36.42 -11.85
CA ALA A 80 -14.62 35.69 -12.30
C ALA A 80 -15.92 36.28 -11.72
N THR A 81 -15.88 36.72 -10.47
CA THR A 81 -17.04 37.33 -9.80
C THR A 81 -17.39 38.69 -10.41
N LEU A 82 -16.39 39.52 -10.72
CA LEU A 82 -16.59 40.76 -11.48
C LEU A 82 -17.20 40.49 -12.85
N LEU A 83 -16.62 39.56 -13.61
CA LEU A 83 -17.12 39.23 -14.95
C LEU A 83 -18.55 38.67 -14.90
N ARG A 84 -18.89 37.85 -13.88
CA ARG A 84 -20.27 37.40 -13.66
C ARG A 84 -21.22 38.56 -13.41
N GLY A 85 -20.86 39.51 -12.53
CA GLY A 85 -21.67 40.70 -12.25
C GLY A 85 -21.91 41.56 -13.49
N LEU A 86 -20.88 41.74 -14.32
CA LEU A 86 -20.98 42.48 -15.59
C LEU A 86 -21.91 41.76 -16.58
N VAL A 87 -21.84 40.43 -16.67
CA VAL A 87 -22.68 39.63 -17.59
C VAL A 87 -24.11 39.49 -17.07
N SER A 88 -24.34 39.44 -15.76
CA SER A 88 -25.67 39.34 -15.16
C SER A 88 -26.40 40.67 -15.11
N GLY A 89 -25.70 41.79 -15.23
CA GLY A 89 -26.25 43.14 -15.01
C GLY A 89 -26.61 43.41 -13.55
N THR A 90 -25.99 42.69 -12.59
CA THR A 90 -26.27 42.85 -11.16
C THR A 90 -25.21 43.68 -10.44
N ARG A 91 -25.57 44.28 -9.30
CA ARG A 91 -24.61 45.06 -8.51
C ARG A 91 -23.62 44.12 -7.81
N LEU A 92 -22.32 44.35 -8.04
CA LEU A 92 -21.23 43.77 -7.27
C LEU A 92 -20.71 44.81 -6.27
N SER A 93 -20.84 44.54 -4.98
CA SER A 93 -20.24 45.31 -3.91
C SER A 93 -18.91 44.67 -3.51
N LEU A 94 -17.84 45.47 -3.46
CA LEU A 94 -16.51 45.04 -3.03
C LEU A 94 -16.21 45.59 -1.65
N LEU A 95 -15.61 44.77 -0.78
CA LEU A 95 -15.11 45.26 0.50
C LEU A 95 -13.97 46.27 0.30
N ASN A 96 -13.93 47.26 1.18
CA ASN A 96 -12.83 48.22 1.23
C ASN A 96 -11.55 47.49 1.67
N ALA A 97 -10.55 47.41 0.79
CA ALA A 97 -9.29 46.72 1.04
C ALA A 97 -8.48 47.30 2.22
N SER A 98 -8.74 48.56 2.63
CA SER A 98 -8.12 49.18 3.81
C SER A 98 -8.77 48.77 5.13
N ARG A 99 -9.81 47.93 5.10
CA ARG A 99 -10.50 47.42 6.29
C ARG A 99 -10.29 45.91 6.41
N PRO A 100 -10.03 45.39 7.63
CA PRO A 100 -9.90 43.95 7.82
C PRO A 100 -11.22 43.23 7.52
N VAL A 101 -11.12 42.06 6.89
CA VAL A 101 -12.27 41.19 6.63
C VAL A 101 -12.62 40.47 7.92
N THR A 102 -13.55 41.04 8.68
CA THR A 102 -14.09 40.47 9.93
C THR A 102 -15.57 40.16 9.77
N ALA A 103 -16.12 39.25 10.59
CA ALA A 103 -17.54 38.92 10.56
C ALA A 103 -18.43 40.18 10.66
N ALA A 104 -18.16 41.03 11.66
CA ALA A 104 -18.90 42.27 11.89
C ALA A 104 -18.86 43.21 10.67
N ASN A 105 -17.71 43.35 10.02
CA ASN A 105 -17.59 44.20 8.83
C ASN A 105 -18.34 43.61 7.64
N VAL A 106 -18.24 42.29 7.41
CA VAL A 106 -18.94 41.60 6.32
C VAL A 106 -20.45 41.72 6.51
N ILE A 107 -20.97 41.41 7.70
CA ILE A 107 -22.40 41.50 8.04
C ILE A 107 -22.90 42.94 7.87
N LYS A 108 -22.18 43.92 8.41
CA LYS A 108 -22.53 45.35 8.24
C LYS A 108 -22.56 45.76 6.77
N CYS A 109 -21.62 45.26 5.95
CA CYS A 109 -21.61 45.52 4.52
C CYS A 109 -22.75 44.81 3.78
N LEU A 110 -23.11 43.58 4.15
CA LEU A 110 -24.28 42.89 3.59
C LEU A 110 -25.54 43.72 3.79
N HIS A 111 -25.78 44.20 5.01
CA HIS A 111 -26.93 45.07 5.32
C HIS A 111 -26.86 46.41 4.58
N ALA A 112 -25.72 47.11 4.64
CA ALA A 112 -25.58 48.43 4.01
C ALA A 112 -25.73 48.39 2.48
N THR A 113 -25.37 47.26 1.86
CA THR A 113 -25.45 47.07 0.42
C THR A 113 -26.71 46.34 -0.02
N GLY A 114 -27.55 45.85 0.89
CA GLY A 114 -28.71 45.01 0.55
C GLY A 114 -28.33 43.84 -0.37
N SER A 115 -27.14 43.26 -0.17
CA SER A 115 -26.67 42.15 -0.99
C SER A 115 -27.38 40.86 -0.55
N GLU A 116 -27.91 40.12 -1.51
CA GLU A 116 -28.61 38.86 -1.26
C GLU A 116 -27.71 37.65 -1.50
N ALA A 117 -26.50 37.86 -2.03
CA ALA A 117 -25.47 36.84 -2.16
C ALA A 117 -24.14 37.29 -1.57
N LEU A 118 -23.40 36.33 -1.03
CA LEU A 118 -22.03 36.51 -0.56
C LEU A 118 -21.10 35.62 -1.37
N VAL A 119 -20.01 36.19 -1.89
CA VAL A 119 -18.92 35.44 -2.51
C VAL A 119 -17.70 35.53 -1.62
N THR A 120 -17.24 34.40 -1.09
CA THR A 120 -16.16 34.38 -0.11
C THR A 120 -15.35 33.06 -0.12
N VAL A 121 -14.43 32.90 0.83
CA VAL A 121 -13.57 31.73 1.00
C VAL A 121 -13.90 30.98 2.30
N PRO A 122 -13.57 29.68 2.42
CA PRO A 122 -13.91 28.89 3.61
C PRO A 122 -13.39 29.47 4.94
N TYR A 123 -12.19 30.04 4.96
CA TYR A 123 -11.65 30.72 6.14
C TYR A 123 -12.57 31.86 6.62
N THR A 124 -13.14 32.62 5.69
CA THR A 124 -14.08 33.70 5.99
C THR A 124 -15.42 33.20 6.50
N LEU A 125 -15.88 32.06 6.01
CA LEU A 125 -17.08 31.43 6.56
C LEU A 125 -16.91 30.96 7.99
N LYS A 126 -15.73 30.43 8.36
CA LYS A 126 -15.48 29.93 9.72
C LYS A 126 -15.74 31.01 10.77
N PHE A 127 -15.11 32.18 10.63
CA PHE A 127 -15.32 33.26 11.60
C PHE A 127 -16.70 33.93 11.48
N LEU A 128 -17.37 33.86 10.31
CA LEU A 128 -18.75 34.31 10.19
C LEU A 128 -19.70 33.42 11.00
N VAL A 129 -19.47 32.11 11.00
CA VAL A 129 -20.27 31.13 11.75
C VAL A 129 -20.05 31.22 13.27
N GLU A 130 -18.90 31.74 13.70
CA GLU A 130 -18.55 31.95 15.11
C GLU A 130 -19.07 33.29 15.67
N ALA A 131 -19.50 34.21 14.81
CA ALA A 131 -20.00 35.53 15.21
C ALA A 131 -21.49 35.49 15.60
N ASP A 132 -21.86 36.38 16.52
CA ASP A 132 -23.26 36.65 16.88
C ASP A 132 -24.06 36.99 15.60
N ASP A 133 -25.23 36.36 15.45
CA ASP A 133 -26.15 36.46 14.29
C ASP A 133 -25.55 36.06 12.92
N GLY A 134 -24.33 35.51 12.89
CA GLY A 134 -23.63 35.20 11.64
C GLY A 134 -24.24 34.03 10.86
N LEU A 135 -24.66 32.96 11.54
CA LEU A 135 -25.38 31.84 10.93
C LEU A 135 -26.74 32.27 10.36
N GLU A 136 -27.49 33.07 11.10
CA GLU A 136 -28.79 33.61 10.66
C GLU A 136 -28.60 34.51 9.43
N SER A 137 -27.60 35.40 9.47
CA SER A 137 -27.25 36.27 8.35
C SER A 137 -26.90 35.48 7.09
N LEU A 138 -26.14 34.39 7.22
CA LEU A 138 -25.80 33.51 6.09
C LEU A 138 -27.01 32.71 5.60
N GLY A 139 -27.88 32.26 6.50
CA GLY A 139 -29.14 31.57 6.18
C GLY A 139 -30.14 32.44 5.41
N ALA A 140 -30.14 33.76 5.66
CA ALA A 140 -31.01 34.72 4.98
C ALA A 140 -30.57 35.03 3.53
N LEU A 141 -29.32 34.72 3.15
CA LEU A 141 -28.82 34.96 1.80
C LEU A 141 -29.42 33.97 0.81
N ARG A 142 -29.76 34.46 -0.38
CA ARG A 142 -30.18 33.60 -1.50
C ARG A 142 -29.05 32.70 -1.98
N GLN A 143 -27.80 33.10 -1.80
CA GLN A 143 -26.66 32.28 -2.18
C GLN A 143 -25.38 32.66 -1.42
N VAL A 144 -24.63 31.63 -1.00
CA VAL A 144 -23.27 31.78 -0.46
C VAL A 144 -22.33 31.02 -1.39
N ILE A 145 -21.58 31.73 -2.23
CA ILE A 145 -20.68 31.15 -3.22
C ILE A 145 -19.28 31.04 -2.65
N ASN A 146 -18.75 29.82 -2.64
CA ASN A 146 -17.42 29.52 -2.14
C ASN A 146 -16.59 28.76 -3.16
N ALA A 147 -15.31 29.10 -3.26
CA ALA A 147 -14.33 28.40 -4.08
C ALA A 147 -12.90 28.67 -3.56
N GLY A 148 -11.90 28.07 -4.21
CA GLY A 148 -10.49 28.33 -3.97
C GLY A 148 -9.83 27.42 -2.93
N SER A 149 -10.61 26.75 -2.07
CA SER A 149 -10.19 25.64 -1.21
C SER A 149 -11.41 24.80 -0.82
N ALA A 150 -11.18 23.59 -0.31
CA ALA A 150 -12.25 22.77 0.28
C ALA A 150 -12.88 23.49 1.49
N ILE A 151 -14.19 23.31 1.69
CA ILE A 151 -14.86 23.69 2.93
C ILE A 151 -14.75 22.49 3.88
N PRO A 152 -14.29 22.66 5.13
CA PRO A 152 -14.32 21.61 6.13
C PRO A 152 -15.72 21.01 6.29
N ASP A 153 -15.82 19.68 6.38
CA ASP A 153 -17.10 18.97 6.38
C ASP A 153 -18.02 19.44 7.53
N ASP A 154 -17.46 19.64 8.72
CA ASP A 154 -18.18 20.15 9.90
C ASP A 154 -18.74 21.56 9.69
N LEU A 155 -17.97 22.45 9.05
CA LEU A 155 -18.40 23.81 8.74
C LEU A 155 -19.53 23.82 7.71
N GLY A 156 -19.40 23.02 6.64
CA GLY A 156 -20.41 22.94 5.60
C GLY A 156 -21.72 22.32 6.09
N ASP A 157 -21.65 21.24 6.88
CA ASP A 157 -22.83 20.60 7.49
C ASP A 157 -23.57 21.56 8.42
N LYS A 158 -22.84 22.33 9.23
CA LYS A 158 -23.42 23.35 10.12
C LYS A 158 -24.14 24.44 9.34
N LEU A 159 -23.56 24.91 8.23
CA LEU A 159 -24.16 25.92 7.36
C LEU A 159 -25.43 25.42 6.65
N VAL A 160 -25.41 24.21 6.10
CA VAL A 160 -26.59 23.60 5.46
C VAL A 160 -27.70 23.36 6.47
N THR A 161 -27.36 22.90 7.69
CA THR A 161 -28.32 22.73 8.79
C THR A 161 -28.97 24.05 9.20
N ALA A 162 -28.21 25.16 9.17
CA ALA A 162 -28.72 26.50 9.42
C ALA A 162 -29.52 27.10 8.25
N GLY A 163 -29.71 26.36 7.15
CA GLY A 163 -30.50 26.79 6.00
C GLY A 163 -29.73 27.60 4.94
N ALA A 164 -28.42 27.78 5.10
CA ALA A 164 -27.60 28.52 4.14
C ALA A 164 -27.55 27.82 2.78
N ASN A 165 -27.74 28.58 1.70
CA ASN A 165 -27.67 28.06 0.34
C ASN A 165 -26.23 28.11 -0.21
N ILE A 166 -25.41 27.14 0.19
CA ILE A 166 -24.00 27.05 -0.21
C ILE A 166 -23.89 26.62 -1.67
N PHE A 167 -23.10 27.36 -2.44
CA PHE A 167 -22.74 27.04 -3.82
C PHE A 167 -21.22 26.88 -3.93
N HIS A 168 -20.74 25.64 -3.76
CA HIS A 168 -19.31 25.33 -3.78
C HIS A 168 -18.79 25.07 -5.21
N LEU A 169 -18.12 26.05 -5.80
CA LEU A 169 -17.53 25.96 -7.13
C LEU A 169 -16.10 25.43 -7.06
N TYR A 170 -15.76 24.52 -7.96
CA TYR A 170 -14.39 24.05 -8.16
C TYR A 170 -13.81 24.57 -9.48
N GLY A 171 -12.56 25.02 -9.46
CA GLY A 171 -11.83 25.52 -10.61
C GLY A 171 -10.40 25.92 -10.27
N GLN A 172 -9.61 26.20 -11.31
CA GLN A 172 -8.22 26.63 -11.22
C GLN A 172 -7.98 27.87 -12.08
N THR A 173 -6.93 28.65 -11.79
CA THR A 173 -6.63 29.86 -12.57
C THR A 173 -6.33 29.51 -14.04
N GLU A 174 -5.70 28.37 -14.24
CA GLU A 174 -5.22 27.81 -15.50
C GLU A 174 -6.35 27.28 -16.40
N CYS A 175 -7.54 27.03 -15.84
CA CYS A 175 -8.64 26.36 -16.54
C CYS A 175 -10.04 26.98 -16.29
N GLY A 176 -10.13 28.01 -15.44
CA GLY A 176 -11.40 28.61 -15.01
C GLY A 176 -12.23 27.68 -14.11
N ALA A 177 -13.54 27.97 -14.01
CA ALA A 177 -14.50 27.13 -13.31
C ALA A 177 -14.80 25.83 -14.09
N LEU A 178 -14.77 24.70 -13.38
CA LEU A 178 -14.85 23.36 -13.96
C LEU A 178 -16.04 22.56 -13.45
N MET A 179 -16.38 22.69 -12.17
CA MET A 179 -17.46 21.91 -11.53
C MET A 179 -18.29 22.76 -10.57
N GLU A 180 -19.55 22.37 -10.40
CA GLU A 180 -20.56 23.02 -9.56
C GLU A 180 -21.19 21.99 -8.59
N PRO A 181 -21.81 22.41 -7.48
CA PRO A 181 -22.49 21.46 -6.61
C PRO A 181 -23.77 20.93 -7.27
N PRO A 182 -24.25 19.73 -6.91
CA PRO A 182 -25.54 19.24 -7.36
C PRO A 182 -26.69 20.07 -6.78
N SER A 183 -27.89 19.93 -7.37
CA SER A 183 -29.09 20.67 -6.93
C SER A 183 -29.55 20.30 -5.51
N ASP A 184 -29.22 19.09 -5.03
CA ASP A 184 -29.51 18.70 -3.65
C ASP A 184 -28.49 19.32 -2.69
N ARG A 185 -28.97 20.25 -1.86
CA ARG A 185 -28.15 20.98 -0.87
C ARG A 185 -27.49 20.07 0.16
N ARG A 186 -28.00 18.85 0.38
CA ARG A 186 -27.39 17.88 1.31
C ARG A 186 -26.09 17.29 0.76
N LEU A 187 -25.86 17.41 -0.54
CA LEU A 187 -24.65 16.95 -1.22
C LEU A 187 -23.67 18.11 -1.47
N TRP A 188 -23.66 19.11 -0.59
CA TRP A 188 -22.88 20.35 -0.75
C TRP A 188 -21.37 20.12 -0.95
N SER A 189 -20.82 19.03 -0.38
CA SER A 189 -19.40 18.64 -0.48
C SER A 189 -19.05 17.90 -1.77
N TRP A 190 -20.06 17.58 -2.59
CA TRP A 190 -19.91 16.93 -3.89
C TRP A 190 -20.03 17.95 -5.02
N VAL A 191 -19.33 17.70 -6.12
CA VAL A 191 -19.36 18.53 -7.32
C VAL A 191 -19.60 17.68 -8.57
N THR A 192 -20.14 18.31 -9.60
CA THR A 192 -20.39 17.74 -10.92
C THR A 192 -19.87 18.65 -12.03
N PRO A 193 -19.35 18.10 -13.15
CA PRO A 193 -18.86 18.90 -14.27
C PRO A 193 -19.86 19.91 -14.84
N LEU A 194 -19.43 21.18 -14.95
CA LEU A 194 -20.17 22.23 -15.65
C LEU A 194 -20.29 21.88 -17.14
N PRO A 195 -21.41 22.19 -17.84
CA PRO A 195 -21.60 21.75 -19.22
C PRO A 195 -20.55 22.23 -20.23
N HIS A 196 -20.02 23.45 -20.08
CA HIS A 196 -18.96 23.96 -20.96
C HIS A 196 -17.65 23.20 -20.77
N ALA A 197 -17.43 22.63 -19.58
CA ALA A 197 -16.22 21.94 -19.21
C ALA A 197 -16.33 20.42 -19.39
N LYS A 198 -17.50 19.82 -19.13
CA LYS A 198 -17.77 18.38 -19.08
C LYS A 198 -17.14 17.56 -20.22
N PRO A 199 -17.19 17.97 -21.51
CA PRO A 199 -16.57 17.21 -22.59
C PRO A 199 -15.04 17.09 -22.50
N TYR A 200 -14.41 17.95 -21.69
CA TYR A 200 -12.97 18.08 -21.57
C TYR A 200 -12.44 17.60 -20.21
N LEU A 201 -13.29 17.11 -19.30
CA LEU A 201 -12.86 16.59 -18.01
C LEU A 201 -12.68 15.08 -18.10
N LYS A 202 -11.49 14.60 -17.73
CA LYS A 202 -11.17 13.18 -17.60
C LYS A 202 -10.68 12.90 -16.19
N PHE A 203 -11.29 11.91 -15.54
CA PHE A 203 -10.90 11.45 -14.21
C PHE A 203 -10.13 10.13 -14.36
N GLU A 204 -8.82 10.16 -14.16
CA GLU A 204 -7.94 9.00 -14.31
C GLU A 204 -7.71 8.33 -12.95
N PRO A 205 -7.94 7.01 -12.79
CA PRO A 205 -7.71 6.34 -11.50
C PRO A 205 -6.24 6.41 -11.09
N GLU A 206 -5.96 6.72 -9.82
CA GLU A 206 -4.61 6.76 -9.26
C GLU A 206 -4.22 5.38 -8.73
N SER A 207 -3.21 4.75 -9.34
CA SER A 207 -2.90 3.31 -9.22
C SER A 207 -2.11 2.91 -7.96
N SER A 208 -2.35 3.55 -6.81
CA SER A 208 -1.68 3.22 -5.54
C SER A 208 -2.52 2.27 -4.68
N ARG A 209 -1.87 1.30 -4.01
CA ARG A 209 -2.52 0.28 -3.16
C ARG A 209 -3.30 0.84 -1.96
N ALA A 210 -3.03 2.08 -1.55
CA ALA A 210 -3.67 2.72 -0.40
C ALA A 210 -4.92 3.56 -0.77
N SER A 211 -5.14 3.83 -2.05
CA SER A 211 -6.14 4.80 -2.51
C SER A 211 -7.13 4.19 -3.49
N GLN A 212 -7.83 3.12 -3.09
CA GLN A 212 -8.73 2.36 -3.98
C GLN A 212 -9.84 3.20 -4.64
N ASP A 213 -10.08 4.44 -4.21
CA ASP A 213 -11.13 5.33 -4.76
C ASP A 213 -10.68 6.74 -5.18
N LEU A 214 -9.39 6.99 -5.45
CA LEU A 214 -8.91 8.31 -5.88
C LEU A 214 -8.68 8.41 -7.40
N TYR A 215 -9.11 9.54 -7.97
CA TYR A 215 -9.04 9.85 -9.39
C TYR A 215 -8.38 11.21 -9.63
N HIS A 216 -7.33 11.24 -10.43
CA HIS A 216 -6.68 12.48 -10.86
C HIS A 216 -7.51 13.17 -11.95
N LEU A 217 -7.85 14.44 -11.72
CA LEU A 217 -8.51 15.26 -12.73
C LEU A 217 -7.51 15.75 -13.80
N VAL A 218 -7.82 15.43 -15.05
CA VAL A 218 -7.08 15.82 -16.26
C VAL A 218 -8.00 16.61 -17.17
N ILE A 219 -7.51 17.75 -17.64
CA ILE A 219 -8.24 18.64 -18.56
C ILE A 219 -7.74 18.41 -19.98
N MET A 220 -8.60 17.84 -20.82
CA MET A 220 -8.32 17.51 -22.22
C MET A 220 -8.15 18.77 -23.09
N PRO A 221 -7.47 18.67 -24.25
CA PRO A 221 -7.41 19.74 -25.23
C PRO A 221 -8.80 20.24 -25.66
N GLY A 222 -8.92 21.54 -25.95
CA GLY A 222 -10.13 22.16 -26.51
C GLY A 222 -10.95 23.01 -25.53
N LEU A 223 -10.72 22.89 -24.21
CA LEU A 223 -11.34 23.81 -23.25
C LEU A 223 -10.80 25.24 -23.46
N LYS A 224 -11.69 26.19 -23.80
CA LYS A 224 -11.31 27.57 -24.15
C LYS A 224 -10.55 28.32 -23.04
N GLN A 225 -10.81 27.98 -21.78
CA GLN A 225 -10.18 28.59 -20.62
C GLN A 225 -8.85 27.93 -20.23
N LYS A 226 -8.52 26.76 -20.81
CA LYS A 226 -7.28 26.02 -20.51
C LYS A 226 -6.09 26.70 -21.17
N VAL A 227 -5.15 27.19 -20.37
CA VAL A 227 -3.98 27.93 -20.87
C VAL A 227 -2.65 27.24 -20.61
N LEU A 228 -2.64 26.17 -19.82
CA LEU A 228 -1.48 25.31 -19.61
C LEU A 228 -1.70 23.92 -20.23
N SER A 229 -0.59 23.26 -20.54
CA SER A 229 -0.52 21.84 -20.89
C SER A 229 0.80 21.31 -20.33
N ASP A 230 0.76 20.18 -19.67
CA ASP A 230 1.95 19.54 -19.06
C ASP A 230 2.08 18.06 -19.46
N ARG A 231 1.27 17.60 -20.42
CA ARG A 231 1.26 16.23 -20.92
C ARG A 231 1.46 16.20 -22.45
N PRO A 232 2.03 15.12 -23.01
CA PRO A 232 2.35 15.02 -24.44
C PRO A 232 1.15 15.14 -25.38
N ASP A 233 -0.04 14.75 -24.92
CA ASP A 233 -1.30 14.84 -25.66
C ASP A 233 -1.91 16.25 -25.62
N GLY A 234 -1.20 17.23 -25.05
CA GLY A 234 -1.69 18.60 -24.87
C GLY A 234 -2.72 18.74 -23.74
N SER A 235 -2.96 17.69 -22.95
CA SER A 235 -3.81 17.80 -21.76
C SER A 235 -3.06 18.49 -20.60
N TYR A 236 -3.82 18.87 -19.57
CA TYR A 236 -3.31 19.48 -18.36
C TYR A 236 -3.72 18.66 -17.13
N GLY A 237 -2.76 18.14 -16.39
CA GLY A 237 -2.99 17.51 -15.11
C GLY A 237 -3.20 18.57 -14.03
N THR A 238 -4.40 18.67 -13.46
CA THR A 238 -4.69 19.69 -12.42
C THR A 238 -3.93 19.48 -11.12
N LYS A 239 -3.40 18.26 -10.95
CA LYS A 239 -2.81 17.69 -9.73
C LYS A 239 -3.79 17.59 -8.57
N ASP A 240 -5.09 17.68 -8.83
CA ASP A 240 -6.14 17.51 -7.85
C ASP A 240 -6.73 16.10 -7.97
N LEU A 241 -6.81 15.41 -6.82
CA LEU A 241 -7.39 14.08 -6.67
C LEU A 241 -8.83 14.20 -6.17
N PHE A 242 -9.71 13.38 -6.75
CA PHE A 242 -11.13 13.33 -6.45
C PHE A 242 -11.56 11.92 -6.09
N GLN A 243 -12.48 11.81 -5.13
CA GLN A 243 -13.20 10.59 -4.85
C GLN A 243 -14.49 10.56 -5.66
N ARG A 244 -14.81 9.41 -6.27
CA ARG A 244 -16.09 9.20 -6.96
C ARG A 244 -17.18 8.88 -5.94
N HIS A 245 -18.38 9.44 -6.11
CA HIS A 245 -19.49 9.12 -5.23
C HIS A 245 -19.86 7.62 -5.34
N PRO A 246 -20.03 6.88 -4.23
CA PRO A 246 -20.27 5.43 -4.25
C PRO A 246 -21.48 4.99 -5.09
N THR A 247 -22.57 5.76 -5.05
CA THR A 247 -23.83 5.42 -5.72
C THR A 247 -24.25 6.37 -6.86
N ILE A 248 -23.61 7.54 -7.03
CA ILE A 248 -24.03 8.56 -8.01
C ILE A 248 -22.88 8.83 -8.99
N PRO A 249 -22.88 8.18 -10.17
CA PRO A 249 -21.71 8.06 -11.05
C PRO A 249 -21.01 9.35 -11.49
N HIS A 250 -21.70 10.50 -11.46
CA HIS A 250 -21.25 11.79 -11.99
C HIS A 250 -20.90 12.82 -10.90
N LEU A 251 -20.93 12.41 -9.63
CA LEU A 251 -20.53 13.23 -8.49
C LEU A 251 -19.13 12.87 -8.02
N TRP A 252 -18.39 13.91 -7.68
CA TRP A 252 -17.00 13.84 -7.26
C TRP A 252 -16.80 14.68 -6.01
N LYS A 253 -16.01 14.19 -5.05
CA LYS A 253 -15.60 14.96 -3.86
C LYS A 253 -14.11 15.23 -3.97
N PHE A 254 -13.69 16.48 -3.79
CA PHE A 254 -12.27 16.81 -3.74
C PHE A 254 -11.63 16.07 -2.56
N ALA A 255 -10.52 15.37 -2.81
CA ALA A 255 -9.82 14.61 -1.79
C ALA A 255 -8.53 15.31 -1.36
N ALA A 256 -7.57 15.47 -2.28
CA ALA A 256 -6.24 15.98 -1.96
C ALA A 256 -5.52 16.54 -3.20
N ARG A 257 -4.37 17.17 -2.97
CA ARG A 257 -3.40 17.55 -4.01
C ARG A 257 -2.36 16.45 -4.16
N LYS A 258 -2.08 16.03 -5.40
CA LYS A 258 -1.03 15.06 -5.74
C LYS A 258 0.37 15.52 -5.34
N ASP A 259 0.63 16.83 -5.39
CA ASP A 259 1.92 17.41 -4.99
C ASP A 259 2.12 17.51 -3.46
N ASP A 260 1.06 17.40 -2.66
CA ASP A 260 1.16 17.51 -1.19
C ASP A 260 1.37 16.15 -0.50
N ILE A 261 1.34 15.05 -1.26
CA ILE A 261 1.62 13.70 -0.76
C ILE A 261 3.10 13.58 -0.36
N ILE A 262 3.34 13.21 0.90
CA ILE A 262 4.68 12.98 1.44
C ILE A 262 5.06 11.52 1.23
N VAL A 263 6.13 11.28 0.48
CA VAL A 263 6.70 9.94 0.29
C VAL A 263 7.73 9.67 1.38
N MET A 264 7.48 8.66 2.21
CA MET A 264 8.32 8.28 3.35
C MET A 264 9.47 7.33 2.93
N LEU A 265 10.44 7.09 3.82
CA LEU A 265 11.62 6.26 3.54
C LEU A 265 11.25 4.81 3.16
N ASN A 266 10.19 4.28 3.75
CA ASN A 266 9.64 2.95 3.44
C ASN A 266 8.83 2.91 2.12
N GLY A 267 8.75 4.02 1.39
CA GLY A 267 8.00 4.15 0.14
C GLY A 267 6.50 4.41 0.33
N GLU A 268 6.01 4.47 1.56
CA GLU A 268 4.62 4.79 1.85
C GLU A 268 4.29 6.25 1.49
N LYS A 269 3.07 6.46 1.01
CA LYS A 269 2.57 7.77 0.59
C LYS A 269 1.60 8.30 1.64
N ALA A 270 2.06 9.24 2.45
CA ALA A 270 1.29 9.87 3.49
C ALA A 270 0.59 11.12 2.95
N ASP A 271 -0.73 11.22 3.14
CA ASP A 271 -1.47 12.46 2.97
C ASP A 271 -1.38 13.27 4.27
N PRO A 272 -0.69 14.42 4.28
CA PRO A 272 -0.53 15.21 5.49
C PRO A 272 -1.74 16.08 5.84
N ILE A 273 -2.67 16.29 4.89
CA ILE A 273 -3.73 17.29 5.00
C ILE A 273 -4.69 17.01 6.17
N PRO A 274 -5.15 15.76 6.42
CA PRO A 274 -6.08 15.52 7.52
C PRO A 274 -5.50 15.87 8.89
N VAL A 275 -4.21 15.60 9.11
CA VAL A 275 -3.52 15.94 10.38
C VAL A 275 -3.31 17.45 10.49
N GLU A 276 -2.86 18.10 9.42
CA GLU A 276 -2.66 19.54 9.41
C GLU A 276 -3.96 20.31 9.65
N ASP A 277 -5.03 19.96 8.96
CA ASP A 277 -6.30 20.67 9.06
C ASP A 277 -6.94 20.47 10.44
N ALA A 278 -6.87 19.26 11.00
CA ALA A 278 -7.32 18.99 12.36
C ALA A 278 -6.61 19.88 13.40
N VAL A 279 -5.30 20.07 13.25
CA VAL A 279 -4.50 20.92 14.15
C VAL A 279 -4.71 22.42 13.88
N LYS A 280 -4.82 22.84 12.61
CA LYS A 280 -5.09 24.25 12.23
C LYS A 280 -6.45 24.76 12.70
N VAL A 281 -7.42 23.87 12.95
CA VAL A 281 -8.74 24.26 13.46
C VAL A 281 -8.66 24.74 14.92
N ASN A 282 -7.63 24.32 15.68
CA ASN A 282 -7.45 24.67 17.08
C ASN A 282 -7.12 26.18 17.25
N PRO A 283 -7.86 26.93 18.09
CA PRO A 283 -7.64 28.37 18.30
C PRO A 283 -6.23 28.74 18.79
N GLU A 284 -5.54 27.80 19.45
CA GLU A 284 -4.19 28.00 19.95
C GLU A 284 -3.11 27.87 18.87
N VAL A 285 -3.47 27.48 17.64
CA VAL A 285 -2.55 27.26 16.52
C VAL A 285 -2.74 28.34 15.46
N ALA A 286 -1.65 29.01 15.07
CA ALA A 286 -1.64 29.92 13.92
C ALA A 286 -1.54 29.16 12.59
N THR A 287 -0.67 28.14 12.54
CA THR A 287 -0.56 27.23 11.39
C THR A 287 0.14 25.93 11.78
N ALA A 288 -0.07 24.88 10.99
CA ALA A 288 0.60 23.60 11.14
C ALA A 288 1.00 23.04 9.76
N VAL A 289 2.20 22.48 9.63
CA VAL A 289 2.72 21.93 8.37
C VAL A 289 3.47 20.64 8.64
N ALA A 290 3.05 19.55 8.00
CA ALA A 290 3.67 18.25 8.15
C ALA A 290 4.94 18.13 7.30
N PHE A 291 5.87 17.30 7.76
CA PHE A 291 7.13 17.00 7.10
C PHE A 291 7.48 15.52 7.27
N GLY A 292 8.54 15.05 6.60
CA GLY A 292 9.01 13.67 6.70
C GLY A 292 9.22 12.97 5.36
N ALA A 293 9.39 13.74 4.29
CA ALA A 293 9.76 13.16 2.99
C ALA A 293 11.11 12.44 3.10
N GLY A 294 11.16 11.17 2.71
CA GLY A 294 12.34 10.32 2.82
C GLY A 294 12.76 9.97 4.25
N GLN A 295 11.85 10.10 5.23
CA GLN A 295 12.11 9.80 6.65
C GLN A 295 11.26 8.62 7.14
N GLU A 296 11.67 8.01 8.27
CA GLU A 296 10.99 6.84 8.88
C GLU A 296 9.63 7.18 9.51
N ALA A 297 9.41 8.45 9.87
CA ALA A 297 8.19 8.91 10.54
C ALA A 297 7.79 10.30 10.05
N LEU A 298 6.48 10.56 9.97
CA LEU A 298 5.94 11.89 9.73
C LEU A 298 6.11 12.77 10.96
N GLY A 299 6.35 14.06 10.75
CA GLY A 299 6.37 15.07 11.81
C GLY A 299 5.55 16.29 11.46
N LEU A 300 5.34 17.17 12.44
CA LEU A 300 4.51 18.37 12.30
C LEU A 300 5.21 19.60 12.89
N VAL A 301 5.38 20.65 12.10
CA VAL A 301 5.73 21.97 12.63
C VAL A 301 4.45 22.70 12.97
N VAL A 302 4.33 23.21 14.19
CA VAL A 302 3.17 23.97 14.67
C VAL A 302 3.62 25.33 15.16
N ILE A 303 2.99 26.39 14.66
CA ILE A 303 3.24 27.76 15.13
C ILE A 303 2.10 28.17 16.06
N LYS A 304 2.43 28.61 17.27
CA LYS A 304 1.47 29.11 18.26
C LYS A 304 0.72 30.34 17.73
N SER A 305 -0.55 30.45 18.08
CA SER A 305 -1.33 31.68 17.89
C SER A 305 -1.01 32.70 19.00
N GLN A 306 -1.55 33.92 18.89
CA GLN A 306 -1.36 34.94 19.92
C GLN A 306 -2.06 34.59 21.25
N SER A 307 -3.11 33.76 21.24
CA SER A 307 -3.78 33.31 22.47
C SER A 307 -2.92 32.35 23.28
N SER A 308 -2.03 31.59 22.63
CA SER A 308 -1.12 30.64 23.26
C SER A 308 0.31 31.18 23.43
N ALA A 309 0.55 32.47 23.19
CA ALA A 309 1.89 33.06 23.20
C ALA A 309 2.67 32.83 24.52
N THR A 310 1.96 32.78 25.66
CA THR A 310 2.55 32.57 26.98
C THR A 310 2.58 31.11 27.42
N LEU A 311 1.97 30.19 26.66
CA LEU A 311 1.90 28.78 27.04
C LEU A 311 3.28 28.11 26.91
N PRO A 312 3.78 27.44 27.97
CA PRO A 312 4.99 26.63 27.88
C PRO A 312 4.84 25.52 26.85
N HIS A 313 5.95 25.15 26.19
CA HIS A 313 5.96 24.15 25.11
C HIS A 313 5.24 22.84 25.47
N ALA A 314 5.55 22.26 26.63
CA ALA A 314 4.96 20.98 27.07
C ALA A 314 3.46 21.07 27.33
N GLU A 315 2.97 22.22 27.79
CA GLU A 315 1.55 22.47 28.04
C GLU A 315 0.81 22.73 26.73
N PHE A 316 1.44 23.47 25.81
CA PHE A 316 0.91 23.69 24.46
C PHE A 316 0.69 22.37 23.71
N VAL A 317 1.66 21.44 23.72
CA VAL A 317 1.52 20.13 23.08
C VAL A 317 0.36 19.32 23.67
N LYS A 318 0.08 19.44 24.98
CA LYS A 318 -1.10 18.81 25.60
C LYS A 318 -2.40 19.42 25.09
N VAL A 319 -2.45 20.74 24.94
CA VAL A 319 -3.64 21.46 24.46
C VAL A 319 -3.98 21.09 23.01
N ILE A 320 -2.99 20.93 22.13
CA ILE A 320 -3.22 20.50 20.74
C ILE A 320 -3.33 18.97 20.59
N GLY A 321 -3.04 18.20 21.65
CA GLY A 321 -3.07 16.74 21.65
C GLY A 321 -4.35 16.14 21.07
N PRO A 322 -5.56 16.54 21.53
CA PRO A 322 -6.81 16.06 20.97
C PRO A 322 -6.99 16.36 19.48
N SER A 323 -6.47 17.49 19.00
CA SER A 323 -6.52 17.86 17.58
C SER A 323 -5.60 16.96 16.74
N ILE A 324 -4.43 16.59 17.27
CA ILE A 324 -3.52 15.62 16.62
C ILE A 324 -4.15 14.24 16.60
N ASP A 325 -4.72 13.79 17.71
CA ASP A 325 -5.36 12.48 17.83
C ASP A 325 -6.57 12.38 16.85
N MET A 326 -7.33 13.47 16.67
CA MET A 326 -8.38 13.58 15.65
C MET A 326 -7.85 13.56 14.21
N GLY A 327 -6.70 14.18 13.95
CA GLY A 327 -6.04 14.13 12.65
C GLY A 327 -5.53 12.73 12.32
N ASN A 328 -4.89 12.09 13.30
CA ASN A 328 -4.31 10.75 13.21
C ASN A 328 -5.36 9.66 12.97
N SER A 329 -6.59 9.81 13.51
CA SER A 329 -7.67 8.85 13.26
C SER A 329 -8.20 8.86 11.82
N ARG A 330 -7.86 9.89 11.03
CA ARG A 330 -8.29 10.05 9.63
C ARG A 330 -7.21 9.63 8.62
N VAL A 331 -6.05 9.19 9.09
CA VAL A 331 -4.95 8.74 8.24
C VAL A 331 -4.52 7.32 8.62
N PRO A 332 -3.97 6.53 7.68
CA PRO A 332 -3.41 5.23 8.00
C PRO A 332 -2.32 5.31 9.08
N ALA A 333 -2.10 4.23 9.82
CA ALA A 333 -1.16 4.20 10.94
C ALA A 333 0.25 4.71 10.57
N TYR A 334 0.76 4.39 9.38
CA TYR A 334 2.06 4.85 8.90
C TYR A 334 2.16 6.38 8.68
N ALA A 335 1.03 7.07 8.54
CA ALA A 335 0.93 8.51 8.29
C ALA A 335 0.55 9.32 9.55
N GLN A 336 0.44 8.66 10.70
CA GLN A 336 0.13 9.32 11.97
C GLN A 336 1.37 10.08 12.51
N VAL A 337 1.13 11.24 13.12
CA VAL A 337 2.16 12.06 13.76
C VAL A 337 2.17 11.80 15.27
N ALA A 338 3.29 11.32 15.79
CA ALA A 338 3.51 11.14 17.22
C ALA A 338 3.76 12.49 17.93
N LYS A 339 3.46 12.57 19.23
CA LYS A 339 3.57 13.82 20.02
C LYS A 339 5.00 14.32 20.16
N ASP A 340 5.97 13.42 20.09
CA ASP A 340 7.41 13.72 20.09
C ASP A 340 7.94 14.12 18.69
N MET A 341 7.13 14.01 17.65
CA MET A 341 7.44 14.44 16.28
C MET A 341 6.94 15.87 15.97
N ILE A 342 6.69 16.66 17.02
CA ILE A 342 6.14 18.02 16.91
C ILE A 342 7.22 19.06 17.17
N ILE A 343 7.41 19.95 16.21
CA ILE A 343 8.25 21.14 16.34
C ILE A 343 7.34 22.32 16.63
N VAL A 344 7.37 22.86 17.85
CA VAL A 344 6.59 24.05 18.20
C VAL A 344 7.42 25.31 18.01
N LYS A 345 6.83 26.31 17.35
CA LYS A 345 7.37 27.66 17.19
C LYS A 345 6.53 28.69 17.94
N GLU A 346 7.19 29.73 18.43
CA GLU A 346 6.55 30.77 19.24
C GLU A 346 5.58 31.63 18.42
N ALA A 347 4.64 32.25 19.11
CA ALA A 347 3.65 33.12 18.50
C ALA A 347 4.32 34.29 17.77
N GLY A 348 3.85 34.58 16.55
CA GLY A 348 4.43 35.64 15.71
C GLY A 348 5.69 35.24 14.95
N THR A 349 6.12 33.96 14.99
CA THR A 349 7.17 33.45 14.10
C THR A 349 6.77 33.71 12.64
N PRO A 350 7.57 34.47 11.85
CA PRO A 350 7.24 34.71 10.45
C PRO A 350 7.36 33.41 9.66
N PHE A 351 6.46 33.21 8.71
CA PHE A 351 6.48 32.06 7.82
C PHE A 351 6.00 32.45 6.42
N PRO A 352 6.48 31.77 5.37
CA PRO A 352 6.15 32.11 4.00
C PRO A 352 4.71 31.71 3.72
N ALA A 353 3.88 32.71 3.49
CA ALA A 353 2.50 32.57 3.09
C ALA A 353 2.26 33.38 1.82
N THR A 354 1.34 32.91 0.99
CA THR A 354 0.81 33.70 -0.12
C THR A 354 0.06 34.92 0.41
N ASP A 355 -0.23 35.90 -0.44
CA ASP A 355 -1.10 37.04 -0.12
C ASP A 355 -2.50 36.64 0.39
N LYS A 356 -2.87 35.36 0.26
CA LYS A 356 -4.13 34.77 0.76
C LYS A 356 -4.01 34.19 2.17
N GLY A 357 -2.86 34.28 2.82
CA GLY A 357 -2.58 33.67 4.11
C GLY A 357 -2.34 32.15 4.07
N THR A 358 -2.37 31.53 2.89
CA THR A 358 -2.05 30.10 2.71
C THR A 358 -0.54 29.90 2.77
N VAL A 359 -0.07 28.95 3.59
CA VAL A 359 1.35 28.61 3.73
C VAL A 359 1.93 28.11 2.40
N ILE A 360 3.10 28.60 2.02
CA ILE A 360 3.89 28.10 0.89
C ILE A 360 4.74 26.93 1.40
N ARG A 361 4.18 25.72 1.39
CA ARG A 361 4.77 24.50 2.00
C ARG A 361 6.26 24.31 1.70
N SER A 362 6.65 24.36 0.43
CA SER A 362 8.04 24.11 0.00
C SER A 362 9.02 25.11 0.62
N GLN A 363 8.65 26.40 0.65
CA GLN A 363 9.47 27.44 1.26
C GLN A 363 9.45 27.34 2.80
N PHE A 364 8.29 27.05 3.38
CA PHE A 364 8.14 26.85 4.82
C PHE A 364 9.06 25.73 5.32
N LEU A 365 9.02 24.58 4.66
CA LEU A 365 9.88 23.44 5.01
C LEU A 365 11.37 23.75 4.80
N LYS A 366 11.71 24.56 3.80
CA LYS A 366 13.09 25.03 3.58
C LYS A 366 13.57 25.96 4.70
N GLU A 367 12.73 26.87 5.17
CA GLU A 367 13.07 27.77 6.29
C GLU A 367 13.15 27.02 7.63
N MET A 368 12.30 26.01 7.82
CA MET A 368 12.28 25.15 9.01
C MET A 368 13.25 23.96 8.92
N HIS A 369 14.02 23.86 7.83
CA HIS A 369 14.87 22.70 7.54
C HIS A 369 15.84 22.38 8.68
N GLY A 370 16.50 23.40 9.24
CA GLY A 370 17.44 23.19 10.35
C GLY A 370 16.79 22.73 11.66
N ASP A 371 15.51 23.01 11.90
CA ASP A 371 14.77 22.46 13.04
C ASP A 371 14.35 21.01 12.77
N ILE A 372 13.91 20.73 11.54
CA ILE A 372 13.51 19.39 11.09
C ILE A 372 14.71 18.43 11.16
N GLU A 373 15.86 18.85 10.63
CA GLU A 373 17.10 18.08 10.73
C GLU A 373 17.50 17.84 12.18
N ARG A 374 17.41 18.86 13.05
CA ARG A 374 17.70 18.70 14.49
C ARG A 374 16.76 17.74 15.19
N LEU A 375 15.48 17.68 14.80
CA LEU A 375 14.54 16.71 15.36
C LEU A 375 14.93 15.28 14.96
N TYR A 376 15.15 15.02 13.67
CA TYR A 376 15.53 13.68 13.19
C TYR A 376 16.94 13.27 13.62
N ALA A 377 17.90 14.21 13.63
CA ALA A 377 19.23 14.00 14.17
C ALA A 377 19.17 13.81 15.69
N GLY A 378 18.31 14.53 16.41
CA GLY A 378 18.05 14.36 17.83
C GLY A 378 17.49 12.99 18.15
N ARG A 379 16.62 12.45 17.30
CA ARG A 379 16.13 11.06 17.37
C ARG A 379 17.21 10.03 17.01
N SER A 380 18.14 10.40 16.13
CA SER A 380 19.31 9.60 15.78
C SER A 380 20.46 9.70 16.80
N ALA A 381 20.52 10.76 17.59
CA ALA A 381 21.53 11.04 18.61
C ALA A 381 21.03 10.74 20.03
N SER A 382 19.72 10.69 20.26
CA SER A 382 19.11 9.97 21.39
C SER A 382 19.33 8.46 21.27
N LYS A 383 19.79 7.96 20.11
CA LYS A 383 20.46 6.63 20.00
C LYS A 383 21.80 6.58 20.75
N LEU A 384 22.36 7.71 21.21
CA LEU A 384 23.67 7.81 21.89
C LEU A 384 23.63 8.46 23.29
N LYS A 385 22.52 9.04 23.73
CA LYS A 385 22.38 9.60 25.10
C LYS A 385 21.32 8.85 25.89
N ASN A 386 21.74 7.75 26.50
CA ASN A 386 21.01 7.05 27.56
C ASN A 386 20.74 8.01 28.72
N THR A 387 19.47 8.26 29.01
CA THR A 387 19.01 8.86 30.28
C THR A 387 18.43 7.81 31.22
N GLY A 388 18.81 6.55 31.06
CA GLY A 388 18.52 5.55 32.07
C GLY A 388 19.25 5.92 33.37
N THR A 389 18.52 5.89 34.47
CA THR A 389 19.12 5.92 35.81
C THR A 389 20.17 4.82 35.85
N GLY A 390 21.45 5.13 36.13
CA GLY A 390 22.56 4.16 36.15
C GLY A 390 22.49 3.12 37.27
N VAL A 391 21.28 2.67 37.60
CA VAL A 391 20.95 1.61 38.55
C VAL A 391 20.79 0.32 37.75
N PRO A 392 21.52 -0.76 38.08
CA PRO A 392 21.34 -2.06 37.46
C PRO A 392 19.91 -2.57 37.67
N MET A 393 19.19 -2.85 36.59
CA MET A 393 17.87 -3.49 36.60
C MET A 393 18.02 -5.02 36.65
N SER A 394 17.11 -5.69 37.35
CA SER A 394 16.99 -7.15 37.39
C SER A 394 16.24 -7.70 36.16
N CYS A 395 16.37 -9.01 35.89
CA CYS A 395 15.70 -9.66 34.75
C CYS A 395 14.17 -9.51 34.81
N GLY A 396 13.61 -9.52 36.02
CA GLY A 396 12.18 -9.31 36.24
C GLY A 396 11.73 -7.90 35.85
N GLU A 397 12.53 -6.88 36.14
CA GLU A 397 12.20 -5.48 35.82
C GLU A 397 12.26 -5.20 34.32
N VAL A 398 13.29 -5.68 33.62
CA VAL A 398 13.40 -5.55 32.16
C VAL A 398 12.26 -6.26 31.44
N LEU A 399 11.94 -7.49 31.86
CA LEU A 399 10.82 -8.24 31.27
C LEU A 399 9.47 -7.56 31.55
N ALA A 400 9.27 -6.98 32.74
CA ALA A 400 8.06 -6.24 33.07
C ALA A 400 7.90 -4.98 32.19
N ILE A 401 8.96 -4.20 32.03
CA ILE A 401 8.96 -2.99 31.17
C ILE A 401 8.63 -3.37 29.72
N ILE A 402 9.27 -4.40 29.17
CA ILE A 402 9.02 -4.83 27.79
C ILE A 402 7.59 -5.37 27.65
N SER A 403 7.10 -6.13 28.63
CA SER A 403 5.72 -6.61 28.65
C SER A 403 4.72 -5.46 28.67
N ASP A 404 4.94 -4.43 29.48
CA ASP A 404 4.07 -3.24 29.54
C ASP A 404 4.11 -2.44 28.23
N ILE A 405 5.29 -2.25 27.64
CA ILE A 405 5.44 -1.61 26.32
C ILE A 405 4.64 -2.37 25.26
N VAL A 406 4.78 -3.70 25.20
CA VAL A 406 4.05 -4.54 24.24
C VAL A 406 2.54 -4.47 24.47
N LYS A 407 2.09 -4.55 25.73
CA LYS A 407 0.67 -4.45 26.08
C LYS A 407 0.08 -3.10 25.70
N ASP A 408 0.80 -2.00 25.91
CA ASP A 408 0.37 -0.66 25.53
C ASP A 408 0.20 -0.53 24.01
N GLU A 409 1.13 -1.06 23.22
CA GLU A 409 1.04 -1.05 21.76
C GLU A 409 -0.09 -1.94 21.24
N LEU A 410 -0.41 -3.04 21.91
CA LEU A 410 -1.58 -3.87 21.59
C LEU A 410 -2.91 -3.19 21.99
N ARG A 411 -2.93 -2.45 23.12
CA ARG A 411 -4.12 -1.68 23.57
C ARG A 411 -4.45 -0.54 22.64
N SER A 412 -3.45 0.19 22.13
CA SER A 412 -3.67 1.32 21.22
C SER A 412 -4.38 0.91 19.93
N LYS A 413 -4.14 -0.31 19.45
CA LYS A 413 -4.81 -0.92 18.30
C LYS A 413 -6.28 -1.27 18.57
N ASN A 414 -6.57 -1.93 19.69
CA ASN A 414 -7.94 -2.33 20.05
C ASN A 414 -8.87 -1.13 20.30
N ALA A 415 -8.34 0.03 20.69
CA ALA A 415 -9.12 1.25 20.87
C ALA A 415 -9.59 1.89 19.55
N HIS A 416 -8.96 1.57 18.41
CA HIS A 416 -9.28 2.16 17.10
C HIS A 416 -10.21 1.29 16.23
N GLU A 417 -10.42 0.01 16.56
CA GLU A 417 -11.25 -0.91 15.76
C GLU A 417 -12.74 -0.99 16.19
N THR A 418 -13.21 -0.15 17.12
CA THR A 418 -14.60 -0.20 17.61
C THR A 418 -15.65 0.53 16.74
N SER A 419 -15.30 1.02 15.54
CA SER A 419 -16.31 1.44 14.56
C SER A 419 -16.08 0.80 13.19
N ALA A 420 -16.96 -0.15 12.83
CA ALA A 420 -17.11 -0.78 11.51
C ALA A 420 -16.19 -1.99 11.19
N SER A 421 -16.37 -3.12 11.88
CA SER A 421 -16.57 -4.44 11.27
C SER A 421 -16.79 -5.51 12.36
N GLU A 422 -17.55 -6.56 12.06
CA GLU A 422 -17.79 -7.72 12.93
C GLU A 422 -16.48 -8.39 13.41
N PRO A 423 -16.50 -9.04 14.60
CA PRO A 423 -15.30 -9.42 15.34
C PRO A 423 -14.44 -10.44 14.56
N LYS A 424 -13.18 -10.08 14.32
CA LYS A 424 -12.12 -11.04 13.95
C LYS A 424 -11.54 -11.67 15.21
N ALA A 425 -11.09 -12.91 15.07
CA ALA A 425 -10.56 -13.78 16.11
C ALA A 425 -9.47 -13.14 17.00
N VAL A 426 -9.89 -12.46 18.07
CA VAL A 426 -9.07 -12.11 19.24
C VAL A 426 -9.84 -12.47 20.53
N ASP A 427 -10.74 -13.46 20.47
CA ASP A 427 -11.52 -13.93 21.62
C ASP A 427 -10.77 -14.91 22.54
N GLU A 428 -9.47 -15.15 22.33
CA GLU A 428 -8.67 -16.02 23.21
C GLU A 428 -7.79 -15.28 24.23
N ILE A 429 -7.73 -13.94 24.21
CA ILE A 429 -7.04 -13.18 25.26
C ILE A 429 -8.09 -12.68 26.26
N LYS A 430 -8.48 -13.55 27.21
CA LYS A 430 -9.45 -13.24 28.29
C LYS A 430 -9.01 -12.09 29.21
N SER A 431 -7.73 -11.75 29.19
CA SER A 431 -7.18 -10.47 29.68
C SER A 431 -5.79 -10.27 29.06
N LEU A 432 -5.43 -9.02 28.70
CA LEU A 432 -4.04 -8.70 28.32
C LEU A 432 -3.05 -8.90 29.47
N ASP A 433 -3.54 -9.14 30.69
CA ASP A 433 -2.73 -9.42 31.86
C ASP A 433 -2.22 -10.88 31.89
N ASP A 434 -2.82 -11.79 31.09
CA ASP A 434 -2.42 -13.20 30.95
C ASP A 434 -1.54 -13.49 29.72
N LEU A 435 -0.98 -12.46 29.08
CA LEU A 435 -0.17 -12.64 27.86
C LEU A 435 1.08 -13.49 28.14
N SER A 436 1.21 -14.63 27.46
CA SER A 436 2.39 -15.50 27.58
C SER A 436 3.63 -14.78 27.07
N ILE A 437 4.71 -14.76 27.86
CA ILE A 437 5.99 -14.16 27.46
C ILE A 437 6.71 -14.91 26.32
N ASP A 438 6.23 -16.11 25.97
CA ASP A 438 6.70 -16.91 24.83
C ASP A 438 5.84 -16.76 23.57
N ALA A 439 4.73 -16.02 23.65
CA ALA A 439 3.89 -15.79 22.49
C ALA A 439 4.62 -14.94 21.44
N ASP A 440 4.47 -15.32 20.18
CA ASP A 440 5.02 -14.56 19.06
C ASP A 440 4.23 -13.25 18.91
N LEU A 441 4.95 -12.13 18.97
CA LEU A 441 4.39 -10.79 18.93
C LEU A 441 3.60 -10.53 17.64
N PHE A 442 4.02 -11.10 16.51
CA PHE A 442 3.36 -10.88 15.22
C PHE A 442 2.08 -11.71 15.10
N ASP A 443 2.05 -12.91 15.70
CA ASP A 443 0.82 -13.70 15.82
C ASP A 443 -0.19 -13.01 16.74
N LEU A 444 0.28 -12.26 17.75
CA LEU A 444 -0.53 -11.39 18.61
C LEU A 444 -0.97 -10.07 17.92
N GLY A 445 -0.59 -9.86 16.66
CA GLY A 445 -1.01 -8.72 15.86
C GLY A 445 -0.12 -7.49 15.97
N VAL A 446 1.11 -7.60 16.48
CA VAL A 446 2.15 -6.57 16.36
C VAL A 446 2.55 -6.43 14.88
N ASP A 447 2.41 -5.23 14.32
CA ASP A 447 2.86 -4.92 12.96
C ASP A 447 4.23 -4.21 12.94
N SER A 448 4.71 -3.84 11.74
CA SER A 448 6.02 -3.21 11.58
C SER A 448 6.13 -1.82 12.22
N LEU A 449 5.02 -1.09 12.37
CA LEU A 449 5.01 0.21 13.04
C LEU A 449 5.07 0.00 14.55
N GLN A 450 4.24 -0.90 15.08
CA GLN A 450 4.27 -1.28 16.49
C GLN A 450 5.64 -1.86 16.88
N ALA A 451 6.26 -2.69 16.03
CA ALA A 451 7.63 -3.16 16.23
C ALA A 451 8.66 -2.02 16.33
N SER A 452 8.53 -0.99 15.49
CA SER A 452 9.38 0.20 15.55
C SER A 452 9.16 1.03 16.82
N ASN A 453 7.90 1.15 17.27
CA ASN A 453 7.52 1.82 18.51
C ASN A 453 8.05 1.07 19.74
N ILE A 454 7.85 -0.26 19.80
CA ILE A 454 8.37 -1.14 20.86
C ILE A 454 9.88 -0.94 20.98
N ARG A 455 10.62 -1.05 19.87
CA ARG A 455 12.07 -0.80 19.84
C ARG A 455 12.44 0.57 20.38
N SER A 456 11.77 1.62 19.89
CA SER A 456 12.07 3.00 20.27
C SER A 456 11.83 3.26 21.76
N ARG A 457 10.75 2.67 22.32
CA ARG A 457 10.41 2.77 23.75
C ARG A 457 11.40 2.02 24.62
N ILE A 458 11.79 0.79 24.23
CA ILE A 458 12.82 0.02 24.95
C ILE A 458 14.14 0.82 25.03
N GLN A 459 14.59 1.37 23.90
CA GLN A 459 15.82 2.18 23.86
C GLN A 459 15.76 3.46 24.72
N ARG A 460 14.56 3.96 25.03
CA ARG A 460 14.36 5.15 25.85
C ARG A 460 14.23 4.81 27.33
N GLU A 461 13.61 3.68 27.65
CA GLU A 461 13.21 3.29 29.00
C GLU A 461 14.26 2.39 29.68
N ILE A 462 15.14 1.74 28.93
CA ILE A 462 16.19 0.84 29.44
C ILE A 462 17.58 1.34 29.02
N ASP A 463 18.50 1.44 29.98
CA ASP A 463 19.90 1.81 29.73
C ASP A 463 20.65 0.68 29.03
N LEU A 464 20.89 0.80 27.72
CA LEU A 464 21.64 -0.20 26.94
C LEU A 464 23.16 0.07 26.89
N ARG A 465 23.70 0.85 27.83
CA ARG A 465 25.12 1.23 27.92
C ARG A 465 25.72 1.79 26.62
N GLY A 466 24.96 2.62 25.90
CA GLY A 466 25.36 3.24 24.64
C GLY A 466 25.22 2.36 23.39
N VAL A 467 24.65 1.15 23.51
CA VAL A 467 24.34 0.29 22.36
C VAL A 467 22.92 0.58 21.86
N SER A 468 22.76 0.86 20.56
CA SER A 468 21.45 0.97 19.93
C SER A 468 20.93 -0.41 19.53
N LEU A 469 19.63 -0.68 19.75
CA LEU A 469 19.00 -1.87 19.20
C LEU A 469 18.97 -1.80 17.67
N ALA A 470 19.14 -2.96 17.01
CA ALA A 470 18.99 -3.10 15.57
C ALA A 470 17.57 -2.76 15.11
N THR A 471 17.41 -2.26 13.88
CA THR A 471 16.09 -1.85 13.35
C THR A 471 15.08 -3.01 13.31
N ASN A 472 15.57 -4.22 13.05
CA ASN A 472 14.81 -5.47 13.01
C ASN A 472 14.76 -6.20 14.37
N VAL A 473 15.19 -5.60 15.49
CA VAL A 473 15.31 -6.30 16.78
C VAL A 473 14.03 -7.02 17.23
N VAL A 474 12.85 -6.44 17.00
CA VAL A 474 11.58 -7.07 17.39
C VAL A 474 11.23 -8.24 16.47
N PHE A 475 11.74 -8.24 15.23
CA PHE A 475 11.62 -9.37 14.30
C PHE A 475 12.62 -10.49 14.64
N ASP A 476 13.83 -10.12 15.05
CA ASP A 476 14.89 -11.06 15.43
C ASP A 476 14.59 -11.75 16.77
N TYR A 477 13.93 -11.03 17.68
CA TYR A 477 13.52 -11.50 19.00
C TYR A 477 11.99 -11.38 19.16
N PRO A 478 11.20 -12.25 18.49
CA PRO A 478 9.77 -12.06 18.30
C PRO A 478 8.90 -12.42 19.51
N THR A 479 9.47 -12.59 20.71
CA THR A 479 8.72 -12.85 21.94
C THR A 479 9.22 -11.94 23.05
N ILE A 480 8.37 -11.67 24.06
CA ILE A 480 8.76 -10.84 25.23
C ILE A 480 9.98 -11.43 25.92
N ARG A 481 10.06 -12.77 26.04
CA ARG A 481 11.20 -13.46 26.64
C ARG A 481 12.49 -13.26 25.84
N LEU A 482 12.46 -13.53 24.54
CA LEU A 482 13.64 -13.39 23.68
C LEU A 482 14.13 -11.94 23.62
N LEU A 483 13.20 -11.00 23.51
CA LEU A 483 13.51 -9.58 23.45
C LEU A 483 14.05 -9.09 24.80
N GLY A 484 13.45 -9.54 25.91
CA GLY A 484 13.90 -9.23 27.26
C GLY A 484 15.27 -9.80 27.61
N ASP A 485 15.54 -11.04 27.22
CA ASP A 485 16.86 -11.64 27.39
C ASP A 485 17.93 -10.88 26.60
N HIS A 486 17.63 -10.52 25.33
CA HIS A 486 18.55 -9.73 24.51
C HIS A 486 18.82 -8.34 25.10
N VAL A 487 17.75 -7.62 25.48
CA VAL A 487 17.83 -6.30 26.09
C VAL A 487 18.58 -6.36 27.43
N MET A 488 18.39 -7.41 28.22
CA MET A 488 19.09 -7.61 29.48
C MET A 488 20.60 -7.82 29.27
N GLN A 489 21.00 -8.61 28.28
CA GLN A 489 22.43 -8.78 27.96
C GLN A 489 23.10 -7.44 27.62
N LEU A 490 22.43 -6.61 26.83
CA LEU A 490 22.90 -5.26 26.49
C LEU A 490 22.95 -4.34 27.72
N HIS A 491 21.93 -4.41 28.59
CA HIS A 491 21.86 -3.64 29.83
C HIS A 491 22.99 -3.99 30.82
N LEU A 492 23.35 -5.28 30.92
CA LEU A 492 24.47 -5.75 31.74
C LEU A 492 25.85 -5.38 31.17
N GLY A 493 25.91 -4.80 29.97
CA GLY A 493 27.15 -4.47 29.28
C GLY A 493 27.94 -5.69 28.85
N ASN A 494 27.28 -6.84 28.76
CA ASN A 494 27.84 -7.98 28.07
C ASN A 494 27.83 -7.60 26.60
N ALA A 495 28.99 -7.22 26.06
CA ALA A 495 29.23 -7.16 24.62
C ALA A 495 29.25 -8.61 24.09
N VAL A 496 28.09 -9.22 24.16
CA VAL A 496 27.78 -10.51 23.64
C VAL A 496 26.67 -10.15 22.67
N HIS A 497 26.98 -10.18 21.36
CA HIS A 497 25.98 -10.69 20.44
C HIS A 497 25.44 -11.91 21.17
N PRO A 498 24.15 -11.97 21.59
CA PRO A 498 23.62 -13.24 22.00
C PRO A 498 24.08 -14.23 20.94
N GLU A 499 24.35 -15.47 21.30
CA GLU A 499 24.25 -16.53 20.30
C GLU A 499 22.83 -16.37 19.69
N LEU A 500 22.70 -15.50 18.67
CA LEU A 500 21.81 -15.67 17.55
C LEU A 500 22.14 -17.09 17.20
N THR A 501 21.27 -18.01 17.62
CA THR A 501 21.44 -19.43 17.36
C THR A 501 21.94 -19.49 15.95
N ASP A 502 23.18 -19.94 15.76
CA ASP A 502 23.85 -19.86 14.47
C ASP A 502 22.80 -20.28 13.43
N PRO A 503 22.47 -19.43 12.42
CA PRO A 503 21.34 -19.73 11.54
C PRO A 503 21.40 -21.16 10.99
N GLU A 504 22.61 -21.71 10.82
CA GLU A 504 22.83 -23.12 10.54
C GLU A 504 22.34 -24.05 11.66
N GLN A 505 22.79 -23.83 12.89
CA GLN A 505 22.38 -24.59 14.07
C GLN A 505 20.87 -24.53 14.30
N LEU A 506 20.24 -23.35 14.13
CA LEU A 506 18.79 -23.22 14.18
C LEU A 506 18.13 -24.04 13.07
N ALA A 507 18.63 -23.96 11.84
CA ALA A 507 18.10 -24.73 10.72
C ALA A 507 18.21 -26.23 10.96
N ARG A 508 19.37 -26.71 11.43
CA ARG A 508 19.59 -28.11 11.81
C ARG A 508 18.63 -28.56 12.91
N SER A 509 18.42 -27.73 13.94
CA SER A 509 17.46 -28.02 15.01
C SER A 509 16.01 -28.10 14.52
N MET A 510 15.62 -27.27 13.55
CA MET A 510 14.30 -27.32 12.93
C MET A 510 14.15 -28.56 12.06
N VAL A 511 15.17 -28.91 11.28
CA VAL A 511 15.17 -30.15 10.50
C VAL A 511 15.00 -31.35 11.43
N GLU A 512 15.76 -31.42 12.52
CA GLU A 512 15.63 -32.49 13.51
C GLU A 512 14.22 -32.53 14.13
N LYS A 513 13.71 -31.38 14.57
CA LYS A 513 12.39 -31.24 15.20
C LYS A 513 11.24 -31.68 14.29
N PHE A 514 11.29 -31.33 13.00
CA PHE A 514 10.19 -31.50 12.05
C PHE A 514 10.36 -32.68 11.08
N SER A 515 11.47 -33.43 11.17
CA SER A 515 11.68 -34.66 10.40
C SER A 515 11.21 -35.93 11.11
N ASN A 516 10.63 -35.81 12.31
CA ASN A 516 10.02 -36.94 13.00
C ASN A 516 8.55 -37.09 12.59
N PHE A 517 8.27 -38.07 11.74
CA PHE A 517 6.94 -38.28 11.17
C PHE A 517 6.18 -39.41 11.87
N PRO A 518 4.84 -39.31 12.00
CA PRO A 518 4.04 -40.37 12.60
C PRO A 518 4.06 -41.65 11.75
N SER A 519 4.22 -42.80 12.42
CA SER A 519 4.04 -44.12 11.82
C SER A 519 2.61 -44.33 11.32
N ALA A 520 2.42 -45.13 10.26
CA ALA A 520 1.08 -45.49 9.79
C ALA A 520 0.29 -46.21 10.90
N GLU A 521 -0.98 -45.85 11.10
CA GLU A 521 -1.80 -46.50 12.11
C GLU A 521 -2.05 -47.97 11.76
N PRO A 522 -1.81 -48.92 12.69
CA PRO A 522 -2.10 -50.33 12.47
C PRO A 522 -3.61 -50.55 12.25
N GLY A 523 -4.00 -51.06 11.08
CA GLY A 523 -5.39 -51.44 10.79
C GLY A 523 -6.15 -50.53 9.81
N ALA A 524 -5.52 -49.49 9.26
CA ALA A 524 -6.14 -48.68 8.21
C ALA A 524 -6.41 -49.51 6.94
N GLN A 525 -7.63 -49.42 6.40
CA GLN A 525 -7.97 -50.08 5.14
C GLN A 525 -7.17 -49.45 3.99
N VAL A 526 -6.32 -50.25 3.36
CA VAL A 526 -5.51 -49.83 2.24
C VAL A 526 -6.33 -49.84 0.96
N VAL A 527 -6.31 -48.74 0.21
CA VAL A 527 -7.01 -48.56 -1.07
C VAL A 527 -5.97 -48.40 -2.18
N ASN A 528 -6.14 -49.11 -3.30
CA ASN A 528 -5.27 -48.89 -4.46
C ASN A 528 -5.58 -47.53 -5.09
N ALA A 529 -4.54 -46.72 -5.27
CA ALA A 529 -4.68 -45.41 -5.91
C ALA A 529 -5.16 -45.59 -7.37
N PRO A 530 -6.04 -44.73 -7.88
CA PRO A 530 -6.41 -44.74 -9.29
C PRO A 530 -5.16 -44.53 -10.16
N THR A 531 -4.96 -45.41 -11.15
CA THR A 531 -3.78 -45.35 -12.02
C THR A 531 -3.84 -44.16 -12.99
N GLN A 532 -5.02 -43.85 -13.52
CA GLN A 532 -5.22 -42.82 -14.55
C GLN A 532 -5.83 -41.50 -14.03
N ALA A 533 -6.65 -41.53 -12.98
CA ALA A 533 -7.29 -40.33 -12.44
C ALA A 533 -6.49 -39.72 -11.28
N LYS A 534 -6.25 -38.41 -11.34
CA LYS A 534 -5.47 -37.67 -10.33
C LYS A 534 -6.36 -36.72 -9.55
N THR A 535 -6.21 -36.78 -8.24
CA THR A 535 -6.81 -35.84 -7.29
C THR A 535 -5.68 -35.05 -6.63
N VAL A 536 -5.67 -33.75 -6.82
CA VAL A 536 -4.54 -32.89 -6.41
C VAL A 536 -4.93 -32.04 -5.21
N LEU A 537 -4.13 -32.06 -4.15
CA LEU A 537 -4.18 -31.06 -3.08
C LEU A 537 -3.18 -29.94 -3.41
N LEU A 538 -3.67 -28.73 -3.65
CA LEU A 538 -2.85 -27.56 -3.98
C LEU A 538 -2.94 -26.51 -2.86
N THR A 539 -1.79 -26.12 -2.31
CA THR A 539 -1.70 -24.98 -1.38
C THR A 539 -1.16 -23.76 -2.09
N GLY A 540 -1.61 -22.56 -1.70
CA GLY A 540 -1.12 -21.30 -2.29
C GLY A 540 -1.68 -21.02 -3.67
N ALA A 541 -2.86 -21.56 -4.00
CA ALA A 541 -3.54 -21.40 -5.29
C ALA A 541 -3.96 -19.96 -5.60
N THR A 542 -4.10 -19.09 -4.59
CA THR A 542 -4.41 -17.66 -4.76
C THR A 542 -3.19 -16.79 -5.06
N GLY A 543 -1.98 -17.35 -4.98
CA GLY A 543 -0.74 -16.64 -5.34
C GLY A 543 -0.50 -16.64 -6.85
N GLN A 544 0.40 -15.79 -7.34
CA GLN A 544 0.66 -15.62 -8.77
C GLN A 544 1.02 -16.96 -9.46
N VAL A 545 2.09 -17.64 -9.01
CA VAL A 545 2.47 -18.96 -9.53
C VAL A 545 1.35 -20.00 -9.31
N GLY A 546 0.69 -19.95 -8.15
CA GLY A 546 -0.37 -20.89 -7.77
C GLY A 546 -1.58 -20.85 -8.69
N ALA A 547 -1.98 -19.66 -9.16
CA ALA A 547 -3.08 -19.49 -10.10
C ALA A 547 -2.77 -20.14 -11.46
N HIS A 548 -1.53 -20.04 -11.94
CA HIS A 548 -1.09 -20.70 -13.18
C HIS A 548 -0.91 -22.22 -13.03
N ILE A 549 -0.47 -22.70 -11.86
CA ILE A 549 -0.50 -24.14 -11.54
C ILE A 549 -1.95 -24.64 -11.57
N LEU A 550 -2.87 -23.95 -10.88
CA LEU A 550 -4.29 -24.31 -10.83
C LEU A 550 -4.91 -24.37 -12.22
N PHE A 551 -4.69 -23.34 -13.05
CA PHE A 551 -5.17 -23.30 -14.43
C PHE A 551 -4.64 -24.47 -15.27
N SER A 552 -3.35 -24.80 -15.13
CA SER A 552 -2.74 -25.93 -15.82
C SER A 552 -3.36 -27.27 -15.39
N LEU A 553 -3.58 -27.46 -14.09
CA LEU A 553 -4.24 -28.66 -13.55
C LEU A 553 -5.69 -28.79 -14.03
N MET A 554 -6.47 -27.70 -14.03
CA MET A 554 -7.87 -27.70 -14.50
C MET A 554 -7.98 -28.09 -15.97
N SER A 555 -7.00 -27.67 -16.76
CA SER A 555 -6.94 -27.91 -18.21
C SER A 555 -6.62 -29.37 -18.57
N ARG A 556 -6.11 -30.15 -17.62
CA ARG A 556 -5.65 -31.52 -17.85
C ARG A 556 -6.77 -32.57 -17.72
N PRO A 557 -6.90 -33.52 -18.67
CA PRO A 557 -7.98 -34.52 -18.66
C PRO A 557 -7.79 -35.62 -17.61
N ASP A 558 -6.54 -35.91 -17.21
CA ASP A 558 -6.18 -36.89 -16.18
C ASP A 558 -6.42 -36.37 -14.76
N VAL A 559 -6.68 -35.06 -14.59
CA VAL A 559 -7.04 -34.45 -13.29
C VAL A 559 -8.56 -34.39 -13.16
N THR A 560 -9.08 -35.06 -12.13
CA THR A 560 -10.52 -35.16 -11.87
C THR A 560 -10.99 -34.23 -10.76
N SER A 561 -10.14 -33.92 -9.79
CA SER A 561 -10.48 -33.03 -8.68
C SER A 561 -9.24 -32.30 -8.15
N ILE A 562 -9.41 -31.01 -7.84
CA ILE A 562 -8.36 -30.15 -7.30
C ILE A 562 -8.88 -29.55 -5.99
N LEU A 563 -8.32 -30.01 -4.88
CA LEU A 563 -8.60 -29.55 -3.54
C LEU A 563 -7.67 -28.36 -3.26
N CYS A 564 -8.23 -27.15 -3.22
CA CYS A 564 -7.49 -25.93 -2.90
C CYS A 564 -7.72 -25.57 -1.44
N LEU A 565 -6.64 -25.58 -0.65
CA LEU A 565 -6.66 -25.06 0.71
C LEU A 565 -6.43 -23.54 0.67
N VAL A 566 -7.42 -22.79 1.15
CA VAL A 566 -7.44 -21.33 1.10
C VAL A 566 -7.68 -20.79 2.51
N ARG A 567 -6.84 -19.86 2.96
CA ARG A 567 -7.12 -19.07 4.17
C ARG A 567 -8.34 -18.18 3.89
N ALA A 568 -9.49 -18.59 4.41
CA ALA A 568 -10.80 -18.02 4.16
C ALA A 568 -11.73 -18.36 5.33
N GLN A 569 -12.74 -17.52 5.58
CA GLN A 569 -13.70 -17.74 6.67
C GLN A 569 -14.63 -18.92 6.40
N ASN A 570 -14.97 -19.11 5.13
CA ASN A 570 -15.88 -20.17 4.68
C ASN A 570 -15.56 -20.52 3.21
N ARG A 571 -16.26 -21.55 2.70
CA ARG A 571 -16.04 -22.06 1.35
C ARG A 571 -16.37 -21.02 0.26
N GLN A 572 -17.38 -20.17 0.47
CA GLN A 572 -17.80 -19.17 -0.51
C GLN A 572 -16.75 -18.07 -0.66
N ASP A 573 -16.26 -17.52 0.46
CA ASP A 573 -15.15 -16.57 0.50
C ASP A 573 -13.89 -17.16 -0.17
N GLY A 574 -13.55 -18.42 0.13
CA GLY A 574 -12.42 -19.10 -0.52
C GLY A 574 -12.59 -19.24 -2.04
N LEU A 575 -13.81 -19.49 -2.52
CA LEU A 575 -14.12 -19.60 -3.95
C LEU A 575 -14.00 -18.25 -4.65
N GLU A 576 -14.53 -17.18 -4.04
CA GLU A 576 -14.42 -15.81 -4.55
C GLU A 576 -12.96 -15.38 -4.67
N ARG A 577 -12.13 -15.69 -3.67
CA ARG A 577 -10.69 -15.41 -3.70
C ARG A 577 -9.96 -16.13 -4.83
N LEU A 578 -10.32 -17.39 -5.12
CA LEU A 578 -9.73 -18.14 -6.24
C LEU A 578 -10.21 -17.62 -7.59
N HIS A 579 -11.50 -17.29 -7.73
CA HIS A 579 -12.04 -16.67 -8.94
C HIS A 579 -11.38 -15.33 -9.22
N MET A 580 -11.19 -14.51 -8.18
CA MET A 580 -10.48 -13.24 -8.28
C MET A 580 -9.03 -13.44 -8.74
N ALA A 581 -8.29 -14.37 -8.12
CA ALA A 581 -6.92 -14.68 -8.53
C ALA A 581 -6.82 -15.14 -10.01
N LEU A 582 -7.72 -16.02 -10.45
CA LEU A 582 -7.78 -16.47 -11.85
C LEU A 582 -8.18 -15.35 -12.82
N SER A 583 -9.08 -14.44 -12.40
CA SER A 583 -9.52 -13.29 -13.20
C SER A 583 -8.41 -12.24 -13.33
N GLU A 584 -7.73 -11.91 -12.24
CA GLU A 584 -6.59 -11.00 -12.20
C GLU A 584 -5.40 -11.54 -13.00
N ALA A 585 -5.23 -12.86 -13.07
CA ALA A 585 -4.26 -13.50 -13.95
C ALA A 585 -4.71 -13.58 -15.42
N GLY A 586 -5.95 -13.22 -15.75
CA GLY A 586 -6.50 -13.33 -17.11
C GLY A 586 -6.79 -14.77 -17.55
N LEU A 587 -6.91 -15.70 -16.61
CA LEU A 587 -7.05 -17.15 -16.85
C LEU A 587 -8.50 -17.61 -16.82
N LEU A 588 -9.35 -16.98 -16.00
CA LEU A 588 -10.72 -17.43 -15.74
C LEU A 588 -11.57 -17.54 -17.03
N ALA A 589 -11.42 -16.58 -17.95
CA ALA A 589 -12.16 -16.57 -19.22
C ALA A 589 -11.79 -17.72 -20.17
N ASN A 590 -10.65 -18.38 -19.94
CA ASN A 590 -10.16 -19.50 -20.76
C ASN A 590 -10.55 -20.87 -20.17
N LEU A 591 -11.35 -20.91 -19.11
CA LEU A 591 -11.85 -22.13 -18.48
C LEU A 591 -13.31 -22.37 -18.84
N SER A 592 -13.62 -23.61 -19.23
CA SER A 592 -14.98 -24.10 -19.41
C SER A 592 -15.65 -24.45 -18.07
N ALA A 593 -16.99 -24.54 -18.07
CA ALA A 593 -17.75 -24.97 -16.89
C ALA A 593 -17.28 -26.34 -16.35
N ALA A 594 -17.04 -27.32 -17.24
CA ALA A 594 -16.55 -28.64 -16.85
C ALA A 594 -15.14 -28.62 -16.22
N GLN A 595 -14.29 -27.66 -16.60
CA GLN A 595 -12.98 -27.49 -15.97
C GLN A 595 -13.09 -26.83 -14.59
N LEU A 596 -14.02 -25.89 -14.43
CA LEU A 596 -14.32 -25.24 -13.14
C LEU A 596 -14.93 -26.23 -12.13
N GLU A 597 -15.73 -27.19 -12.58
CA GLU A 597 -16.31 -28.24 -11.72
C GLU A 597 -15.27 -29.12 -11.02
N LYS A 598 -14.03 -29.18 -11.53
CA LYS A 598 -12.92 -29.89 -10.87
C LYS A 598 -12.49 -29.21 -9.56
N LEU A 599 -12.84 -27.93 -9.36
CA LEU A 599 -12.42 -27.14 -8.21
C LEU A 599 -13.18 -27.50 -6.94
N VAL A 600 -12.44 -27.77 -5.88
CA VAL A 600 -12.99 -27.98 -4.55
C VAL A 600 -12.24 -27.10 -3.56
N VAL A 601 -12.95 -26.17 -2.95
CA VAL A 601 -12.37 -25.19 -2.03
C VAL A 601 -12.54 -25.64 -0.59
N PHE A 602 -11.44 -25.60 0.16
CA PHE A 602 -11.43 -25.85 1.60
C PHE A 602 -10.90 -24.62 2.33
N PRO A 603 -11.73 -23.96 3.16
CA PRO A 603 -11.25 -22.93 4.06
C PRO A 603 -10.37 -23.59 5.14
N GLY A 604 -9.18 -23.06 5.39
CA GLY A 604 -8.31 -23.55 6.45
C GLY A 604 -6.97 -22.83 6.52
N ASP A 605 -6.38 -22.80 7.72
CA ASP A 605 -5.03 -22.31 7.96
C ASP A 605 -4.08 -23.44 8.37
N LEU A 606 -2.95 -23.57 7.66
CA LEU A 606 -1.96 -24.59 7.95
C LEU A 606 -1.04 -24.22 9.11
N SER A 607 -0.99 -22.95 9.50
CA SER A 607 -0.18 -22.49 10.64
C SER A 607 -0.76 -22.91 11.99
N ASP A 608 -2.01 -23.38 12.04
CA ASP A 608 -2.65 -23.89 13.25
C ASP A 608 -1.81 -25.03 13.89
N PRO A 609 -1.35 -24.88 15.15
CA PRO A 609 -0.56 -25.88 15.86
C PRO A 609 -1.27 -27.23 16.05
N SER A 610 -2.61 -27.24 16.08
CA SER A 610 -3.42 -28.45 16.20
C SER A 610 -3.58 -29.21 14.87
N GLY A 611 -3.15 -28.57 13.78
CA GLY A 611 -3.29 -29.06 12.41
C GLY A 611 -4.58 -28.54 11.76
N CYS A 612 -4.49 -28.15 10.49
CA CYS A 612 -5.63 -27.63 9.71
C CYS A 612 -6.81 -28.60 9.56
N PHE A 613 -6.57 -29.89 9.83
CA PHE A 613 -7.55 -30.95 9.68
C PHE A 613 -7.52 -31.85 10.91
N THR A 614 -8.65 -31.96 11.60
CA THR A 614 -8.82 -32.93 12.69
C THR A 614 -9.28 -34.29 12.13
N PRO A 615 -8.97 -35.42 12.77
CA PRO A 615 -9.48 -36.73 12.33
C PRO A 615 -11.00 -36.83 12.22
N SER A 616 -11.73 -36.00 13.00
CA SER A 616 -13.18 -35.87 12.96
C SER A 616 -13.72 -35.08 11.75
N ASP A 617 -12.86 -34.34 11.05
CA ASP A 617 -13.26 -33.55 9.88
C ASP A 617 -13.51 -34.48 8.67
N PRO A 618 -14.70 -34.43 8.03
CA PRO A 618 -14.97 -35.16 6.80
C PRO A 618 -13.96 -34.89 5.68
N VAL A 619 -13.37 -33.69 5.65
CA VAL A 619 -12.34 -33.28 4.69
C VAL A 619 -11.05 -34.06 4.91
N TYR A 620 -10.67 -34.30 6.16
CA TYR A 620 -9.50 -35.11 6.50
C TYR A 620 -9.62 -36.52 5.91
N SER A 621 -10.76 -37.16 6.16
CA SER A 621 -11.06 -38.48 5.62
C SER A 621 -11.06 -38.48 4.09
N ARG A 622 -11.61 -37.45 3.45
CA ARG A 622 -11.56 -37.31 1.99
C ARG A 622 -10.13 -37.22 1.48
N ILE A 623 -9.27 -36.41 2.11
CA ILE A 623 -7.88 -36.26 1.68
C ILE A 623 -7.14 -37.59 1.78
N LEU A 624 -7.25 -38.29 2.91
CA LEU A 624 -6.55 -39.57 3.13
C LEU A 624 -6.91 -40.65 2.11
N ASN A 625 -8.15 -40.64 1.60
CA ASN A 625 -8.67 -41.68 0.71
C ASN A 625 -8.67 -41.31 -0.79
N THR A 626 -8.47 -40.05 -1.15
CA THR A 626 -8.63 -39.62 -2.56
C THR A 626 -7.45 -38.88 -3.15
N VAL A 627 -6.68 -38.12 -2.36
CA VAL A 627 -5.60 -37.27 -2.87
C VAL A 627 -4.42 -38.14 -3.33
N THR A 628 -4.08 -38.07 -4.61
CA THR A 628 -2.96 -38.82 -5.21
C THR A 628 -1.68 -37.99 -5.32
N THR A 629 -1.81 -36.65 -5.29
CA THR A 629 -0.71 -35.72 -5.51
C THR A 629 -0.89 -34.49 -4.64
N ILE A 630 0.17 -34.07 -3.96
CA ILE A 630 0.21 -32.83 -3.17
C ILE A 630 1.20 -31.88 -3.85
N ILE A 631 0.76 -30.65 -4.12
CA ILE A 631 1.60 -29.55 -4.58
C ILE A 631 1.60 -28.46 -3.51
N HIS A 632 2.72 -28.35 -2.81
CA HIS A 632 2.91 -27.36 -1.77
C HIS A 632 3.60 -26.10 -2.34
N ASN A 633 2.79 -25.09 -2.68
CA ASN A 633 3.26 -23.80 -3.19
C ASN A 633 3.07 -22.65 -2.20
N ALA A 634 2.21 -22.82 -1.18
CA ALA A 634 2.00 -21.79 -0.16
C ALA A 634 3.29 -21.50 0.62
N TRP A 635 3.74 -20.25 0.61
CA TRP A 635 4.84 -19.75 1.44
C TRP A 635 4.70 -18.24 1.66
N PRO A 636 5.00 -17.69 2.84
CA PRO A 636 5.10 -16.24 3.02
C PRO A 636 6.26 -15.68 2.19
N VAL A 637 5.97 -14.83 1.21
CA VAL A 637 6.99 -14.12 0.42
C VAL A 637 7.25 -12.76 1.07
N ASN A 638 8.00 -12.79 2.17
CA ASN A 638 8.45 -11.59 2.88
C ASN A 638 9.91 -11.74 3.26
N PHE A 639 10.78 -10.98 2.60
CA PHE A 639 12.22 -11.04 2.78
C PHE A 639 12.72 -10.36 4.06
N ASN A 640 11.83 -9.65 4.77
CA ASN A 640 12.13 -8.99 6.04
C ASN A 640 11.77 -9.84 7.27
N LEU A 641 11.11 -11.00 7.10
CA LEU A 641 10.84 -11.90 8.22
C LEU A 641 12.13 -12.56 8.70
N SER A 642 12.30 -12.65 10.01
CA SER A 642 13.39 -13.43 10.58
C SER A 642 13.18 -14.91 10.27
N PHE A 643 14.28 -15.66 10.21
CA PHE A 643 14.23 -17.09 9.91
C PHE A 643 13.32 -17.85 10.88
N ARG A 644 13.33 -17.49 12.17
CA ARG A 644 12.51 -18.12 13.21
C ARG A 644 11.01 -17.96 12.96
N SER A 645 10.55 -16.82 12.44
CA SER A 645 9.12 -16.58 12.15
C SER A 645 8.53 -17.54 11.11
N PHE A 646 9.38 -18.18 10.27
CA PHE A 646 8.90 -19.19 9.31
C PHE A 646 8.55 -20.53 9.96
N GLU A 647 8.93 -20.76 11.22
CA GLU A 647 8.64 -22.02 11.92
C GLU A 647 7.13 -22.31 11.96
N ALA A 648 6.34 -21.37 12.48
CA ALA A 648 4.89 -21.53 12.61
C ALA A 648 4.18 -21.40 11.26
N GLN A 649 4.59 -20.44 10.43
CA GLN A 649 3.84 -20.06 9.22
C GLN A 649 4.15 -20.91 7.98
N ALA A 650 5.25 -21.69 7.96
CA ALA A 650 5.66 -22.44 6.78
C ALA A 650 6.28 -23.82 7.06
N ILE A 651 7.20 -23.93 8.03
CA ILE A 651 7.91 -25.18 8.31
C ILE A 651 6.97 -26.21 8.97
N ARG A 652 6.22 -25.81 10.00
CA ARG A 652 5.17 -26.65 10.61
C ARG A 652 4.08 -27.06 9.61
N PRO A 653 3.50 -26.16 8.79
CA PRO A 653 2.65 -26.53 7.66
C PRO A 653 3.24 -27.62 6.75
N THR A 654 4.52 -27.52 6.43
CA THR A 654 5.22 -28.51 5.59
C THR A 654 5.22 -29.88 6.26
N HIS A 655 5.59 -29.94 7.53
CA HIS A 655 5.53 -31.16 8.34
C HIS A 655 4.11 -31.76 8.40
N HIS A 656 3.06 -30.93 8.57
CA HIS A 656 1.67 -31.38 8.58
C HIS A 656 1.25 -32.00 7.25
N LEU A 657 1.61 -31.39 6.12
CA LEU A 657 1.27 -31.90 4.80
C LEU A 657 2.02 -33.20 4.48
N ILE A 658 3.29 -33.32 4.88
CA ILE A 658 4.05 -34.58 4.74
C ILE A 658 3.42 -35.67 5.61
N SER A 659 3.07 -35.36 6.86
CA SER A 659 2.39 -36.27 7.76
C SER A 659 1.05 -36.75 7.19
N LEU A 660 0.28 -35.86 6.57
CA LEU A 660 -0.98 -36.18 5.91
C LEU A 660 -0.77 -37.15 4.73
N ALA A 661 0.26 -36.90 3.91
CA ALA A 661 0.63 -37.78 2.80
C ALA A 661 1.06 -39.18 3.29
N LEU A 662 1.84 -39.21 4.37
CA LEU A 662 2.27 -40.46 5.02
C LEU A 662 1.12 -41.20 5.70
N ARG A 663 0.06 -40.51 6.15
CA ARG A 663 -1.15 -41.15 6.69
C ARG A 663 -2.14 -41.61 5.64
N SER A 664 -1.92 -41.29 4.36
CA SER A 664 -2.83 -41.68 3.29
C SER A 664 -3.05 -43.20 3.26
N ASN A 665 -4.33 -43.56 3.06
CA ASN A 665 -4.78 -44.93 2.87
C ASN A 665 -4.45 -45.46 1.47
N LEU A 666 -3.97 -44.59 0.56
CA LEU A 666 -3.65 -44.96 -0.81
C LEU A 666 -2.34 -45.74 -0.94
N ARG A 667 -2.30 -46.64 -1.95
CA ARG A 667 -1.09 -47.30 -2.46
C ARG A 667 -0.99 -47.20 -3.99
N PRO A 668 0.12 -46.69 -4.56
CA PRO A 668 1.21 -45.99 -3.85
C PRO A 668 0.69 -44.77 -3.09
N LYS A 669 1.43 -44.34 -2.05
CA LYS A 669 1.09 -43.11 -1.31
C LYS A 669 1.20 -41.88 -2.23
N PRO A 670 0.62 -40.73 -1.83
CA PRO A 670 0.61 -39.55 -2.67
C PRO A 670 2.02 -39.07 -3.01
N THR A 671 2.21 -38.57 -4.24
CA THR A 671 3.44 -37.86 -4.62
C THR A 671 3.45 -36.47 -3.99
N PHE A 672 4.61 -35.97 -3.62
CA PHE A 672 4.75 -34.67 -2.98
C PHE A 672 5.67 -33.76 -3.79
N THR A 673 5.15 -32.64 -4.27
CA THR A 673 5.94 -31.63 -4.99
C THR A 673 5.97 -30.34 -4.18
N PHE A 674 7.16 -29.90 -3.82
CA PHE A 674 7.37 -28.64 -3.12
C PHE A 674 7.94 -27.59 -4.07
N VAL A 675 7.31 -26.42 -4.10
CA VAL A 675 7.81 -25.27 -4.83
C VAL A 675 8.77 -24.50 -3.91
N SER A 676 10.07 -24.70 -4.15
CA SER A 676 11.16 -24.02 -3.45
C SER A 676 11.67 -22.82 -4.27
N SER A 677 12.85 -22.29 -3.96
CA SER A 677 13.43 -21.10 -4.60
C SER A 677 14.93 -21.25 -4.81
N ILE A 678 15.47 -20.58 -5.82
CA ILE A 678 16.92 -20.46 -6.02
C ILE A 678 17.65 -19.79 -4.83
N SER A 679 16.93 -19.11 -3.94
CA SER A 679 17.51 -18.54 -2.72
C SER A 679 18.11 -19.60 -1.77
N THR A 680 17.73 -20.87 -1.91
CA THR A 680 18.33 -22.00 -1.16
C THR A 680 19.73 -22.38 -1.66
N VAL A 681 20.15 -21.85 -2.82
CA VAL A 681 21.38 -22.23 -3.52
C VAL A 681 22.13 -21.02 -4.09
N ILE A 682 21.83 -19.81 -3.61
CA ILE A 682 22.40 -18.57 -4.17
C ILE A 682 23.92 -18.47 -3.98
N ASN A 683 24.47 -19.14 -2.96
CA ASN A 683 25.91 -19.22 -2.70
C ASN A 683 26.53 -20.51 -3.26
N ALA A 684 25.78 -21.29 -4.05
CA ALA A 684 26.32 -22.50 -4.65
C ALA A 684 27.50 -22.19 -5.59
N PRO A 685 28.58 -23.00 -5.56
CA PRO A 685 29.75 -22.75 -6.40
C PRO A 685 29.46 -23.09 -7.87
N GLY A 686 29.86 -22.17 -8.76
CA GLY A 686 29.81 -22.36 -10.21
C GLY A 686 28.61 -21.67 -10.89
N PRO A 687 28.59 -21.64 -12.23
CA PRO A 687 27.59 -20.91 -13.00
C PRO A 687 26.25 -21.65 -13.15
N GLU A 688 26.20 -22.94 -12.82
CA GLU A 688 25.02 -23.79 -13.03
C GLU A 688 24.52 -24.40 -11.71
N VAL A 689 23.21 -24.32 -11.49
CA VAL A 689 22.52 -24.99 -10.38
C VAL A 689 22.06 -26.37 -10.86
N LEU A 690 22.66 -27.42 -10.32
CA LEU A 690 22.32 -28.81 -10.65
C LEU A 690 21.09 -29.29 -9.87
N GLU A 691 20.36 -30.26 -10.42
CA GLU A 691 19.21 -30.91 -9.76
C GLU A 691 19.64 -31.89 -8.66
N LYS A 692 20.35 -31.40 -7.65
CA LYS A 692 20.81 -32.17 -6.48
C LYS A 692 20.54 -31.43 -5.17
N PRO A 693 20.59 -32.12 -4.01
CA PRO A 693 20.66 -31.46 -2.71
C PRO A 693 21.92 -30.61 -2.59
N TYR A 694 21.81 -29.48 -1.87
CA TYR A 694 22.92 -28.57 -1.60
C TYR A 694 23.08 -28.41 -0.09
N PRO A 695 24.33 -28.29 0.41
CA PRO A 695 24.57 -28.13 1.82
C PRO A 695 24.29 -26.68 2.26
N TRP A 696 24.26 -26.45 3.57
CA TRP A 696 23.86 -25.16 4.16
C TRP A 696 24.69 -23.98 3.64
N GLU A 697 25.97 -24.18 3.35
CA GLU A 697 26.89 -23.15 2.86
C GLU A 697 26.46 -22.57 1.50
N SER A 698 25.59 -23.27 0.77
CA SER A 698 25.02 -22.79 -0.50
C SER A 698 23.83 -21.83 -0.30
N VAL A 699 23.32 -21.69 0.93
CA VAL A 699 22.15 -20.87 1.26
C VAL A 699 22.58 -19.43 1.55
N GLY A 700 21.80 -18.46 1.04
CA GLY A 700 22.02 -17.04 1.34
C GLY A 700 21.64 -16.66 2.79
N PRO A 701 22.03 -15.48 3.28
CA PRO A 701 21.74 -15.03 4.64
C PRO A 701 20.25 -14.70 4.88
N MET A 702 19.43 -14.72 3.84
CA MET A 702 18.02 -14.31 3.90
C MET A 702 17.14 -15.42 4.52
N GLY A 703 16.37 -15.09 5.57
CA GLY A 703 15.50 -16.04 6.28
C GLY A 703 14.49 -16.79 5.39
N TYR A 704 14.04 -16.16 4.31
CA TYR A 704 13.21 -16.82 3.29
C TYR A 704 13.94 -17.99 2.61
N GLY A 705 15.22 -17.83 2.22
CA GLY A 705 16.02 -18.91 1.63
C GLY A 705 16.35 -20.00 2.66
N GLN A 706 16.71 -19.59 3.87
CA GLN A 706 17.01 -20.51 4.98
C GLN A 706 15.81 -21.40 5.34
N SER A 707 14.61 -20.83 5.44
CA SER A 707 13.37 -21.59 5.72
C SER A 707 12.98 -22.55 4.60
N LYS A 708 13.16 -22.16 3.34
CA LYS A 708 12.93 -23.05 2.19
C LYS A 708 13.92 -24.21 2.19
N TRP A 709 15.19 -23.98 2.52
CA TRP A 709 16.20 -25.03 2.65
C TRP A 709 15.83 -26.04 3.73
N VAL A 710 15.38 -25.58 4.91
CA VAL A 710 14.87 -26.48 5.97
C VAL A 710 13.74 -27.37 5.47
N ALA A 711 12.80 -26.83 4.69
CA ALA A 711 11.73 -27.62 4.10
C ALA A 711 12.21 -28.64 3.05
N GLU A 712 13.23 -28.30 2.25
CA GLU A 712 13.89 -29.25 1.35
C GLU A 712 14.49 -30.43 2.13
N GLU A 713 15.19 -30.16 3.23
CA GLU A 713 15.80 -31.18 4.08
C GLU A 713 14.78 -32.05 4.82
N ILE A 714 13.70 -31.46 5.35
CA ILE A 714 12.59 -32.23 5.96
C ILE A 714 11.96 -33.18 4.94
N LEU A 715 11.79 -32.74 3.69
CA LEU A 715 11.30 -33.59 2.59
C LEU A 715 12.30 -34.68 2.22
N ALA A 716 13.60 -34.38 2.20
CA ALA A 716 14.66 -35.35 1.97
C ALA A 716 14.67 -36.44 3.06
N ALA A 717 14.53 -36.04 4.33
CA ALA A 717 14.40 -36.97 5.46
C ALA A 717 13.15 -37.85 5.34
N ALA A 718 12.01 -37.26 4.97
CA ALA A 718 10.77 -38.00 4.73
C ALA A 718 10.90 -39.05 3.61
N ALA A 719 11.64 -38.73 2.54
CA ALA A 719 11.90 -39.62 1.43
C ALA A 719 12.89 -40.74 1.80
N ALA A 720 13.93 -40.42 2.57
CA ALA A 720 14.98 -41.37 2.97
C ALA A 720 14.51 -42.39 4.03
N GLY A 721 13.57 -42.00 4.90
CA GLY A 721 13.12 -42.82 6.03
C GLY A 721 12.37 -44.11 5.69
N GLY A 722 12.24 -44.50 4.41
CA GLY A 722 11.54 -45.73 4.02
C GLY A 722 10.03 -45.74 4.29
N ASN A 723 9.45 -44.59 4.67
CA ASN A 723 8.06 -44.42 5.12
C ASN A 723 7.01 -44.56 3.99
N GLY A 724 7.46 -44.88 2.78
CA GLY A 724 6.59 -45.22 1.65
C GLY A 724 5.88 -44.04 1.01
N LEU A 725 6.30 -42.79 1.25
CA LEU A 725 5.81 -41.62 0.52
C LEU A 725 5.99 -41.85 -0.99
N GLY A 726 5.08 -41.33 -1.82
CA GLY A 726 5.28 -41.34 -3.26
C GLY A 726 6.50 -40.49 -3.66
N SER A 727 6.79 -40.38 -4.95
CA SER A 727 7.90 -39.55 -5.43
C SER A 727 7.85 -38.15 -4.81
N VAL A 728 8.96 -37.75 -4.18
CA VAL A 728 9.19 -36.41 -3.64
C VAL A 728 9.94 -35.59 -4.68
N ARG A 729 9.52 -34.36 -4.90
CA ARG A 729 10.10 -33.43 -5.87
C ARG A 729 10.23 -32.05 -5.27
N VAL A 730 11.37 -31.42 -5.51
CA VAL A 730 11.64 -30.03 -5.14
C VAL A 730 11.86 -29.25 -6.42
N ALA A 731 11.01 -28.26 -6.69
CA ALA A 731 11.14 -27.36 -7.82
C ALA A 731 11.66 -26.01 -7.32
N ARG A 732 12.95 -25.72 -7.51
CA ARG A 732 13.56 -24.43 -7.11
C ARG A 732 13.27 -23.38 -8.18
N LEU A 733 12.37 -22.45 -7.89
CA LEU A 733 12.02 -21.39 -8.83
C LEU A 733 13.04 -20.24 -8.81
N GLY A 734 13.45 -19.84 -10.01
CA GLY A 734 14.22 -18.63 -10.27
C GLY A 734 13.34 -17.36 -10.25
N GLN A 735 13.81 -16.31 -10.90
CA GLN A 735 13.03 -15.07 -11.04
C GLN A 735 11.81 -15.32 -11.93
N VAL A 736 10.63 -15.38 -11.32
CA VAL A 736 9.36 -15.48 -12.04
C VAL A 736 8.96 -14.10 -12.56
N VAL A 737 8.47 -14.05 -13.79
CA VAL A 737 8.04 -12.81 -14.46
C VAL A 737 6.62 -12.93 -15.02
N GLY A 738 6.13 -11.86 -15.64
CA GLY A 738 4.82 -11.85 -16.30
C GLY A 738 4.65 -12.99 -17.31
N ASP A 739 3.40 -13.37 -17.55
CA ASP A 739 3.07 -14.48 -18.44
C ASP A 739 3.41 -14.18 -19.90
N THR A 740 3.67 -15.22 -20.71
CA THR A 740 4.09 -15.05 -22.11
C THR A 740 3.05 -14.40 -23.04
N ARG A 741 1.77 -14.29 -22.62
CA ARG A 741 0.67 -13.84 -23.48
C ARG A 741 0.25 -12.41 -23.19
N LEU A 742 -0.03 -12.10 -21.93
CA LEU A 742 -0.53 -10.80 -21.48
C LEU A 742 0.56 -9.98 -20.78
N GLY A 743 1.70 -10.59 -20.43
CA GLY A 743 2.78 -9.92 -19.72
C GLY A 743 2.36 -9.42 -18.34
N ARG A 744 1.36 -10.04 -17.69
CA ARG A 744 0.82 -9.57 -16.42
C ARG A 744 1.84 -9.78 -15.31
N TRP A 745 2.57 -8.72 -15.01
CA TRP A 745 3.52 -8.64 -13.92
C TRP A 745 3.11 -7.55 -12.94
N LYS A 746 3.17 -7.86 -11.65
CA LYS A 746 2.86 -6.93 -10.58
C LYS A 746 3.80 -5.72 -10.60
N ALA A 747 3.25 -4.56 -10.94
CA ALA A 747 3.94 -3.27 -11.04
C ALA A 747 4.79 -2.87 -9.82
N SER A 748 4.45 -3.35 -8.63
CA SER A 748 5.17 -3.03 -7.39
C SER A 748 6.41 -3.90 -7.15
N GLU A 749 6.66 -4.92 -7.98
CA GLU A 749 7.88 -5.74 -7.86
C GLU A 749 9.10 -5.00 -8.40
N ALA A 750 10.29 -5.41 -7.95
CA ALA A 750 11.53 -4.67 -8.17
C ALA A 750 11.78 -4.31 -9.64
N TYR A 751 11.73 -5.29 -10.55
CA TYR A 751 12.02 -5.05 -11.97
C TYR A 751 10.96 -4.20 -12.69
N PRO A 752 9.63 -4.46 -12.55
CA PRO A 752 8.61 -3.55 -13.05
C PRO A 752 8.73 -2.12 -12.48
N ALA A 753 9.07 -1.97 -11.21
CA ALA A 753 9.26 -0.65 -10.58
C ALA A 753 10.49 0.07 -11.16
N VAL A 754 11.60 -0.63 -11.40
CA VAL A 754 12.78 -0.09 -12.09
C VAL A 754 12.40 0.34 -13.50
N ALA A 755 11.67 -0.48 -14.25
CA ALA A 755 11.18 -0.11 -15.58
C ALA A 755 10.30 1.16 -15.55
N GLN A 756 9.40 1.27 -14.56
CA GLN A 756 8.55 2.46 -14.38
C GLN A 756 9.36 3.72 -14.03
N SER A 757 10.48 3.56 -13.31
CA SER A 757 11.36 4.67 -12.94
C SER A 757 11.95 5.38 -14.15
N ALA A 758 12.04 4.74 -15.31
CA ALA A 758 12.50 5.37 -16.55
C ALA A 758 11.71 6.66 -16.87
N LEU A 759 10.40 6.67 -16.56
CA LEU A 759 9.52 7.80 -16.85
C LEU A 759 9.69 8.95 -15.88
N THR A 760 10.18 8.69 -14.66
CA THR A 760 10.37 9.70 -13.61
C THR A 760 11.83 10.18 -13.54
N VAL A 761 12.77 9.26 -13.66
CA VAL A 761 14.22 9.49 -13.59
C VAL A 761 14.77 9.92 -14.96
N GLY A 762 14.10 9.55 -16.06
CA GLY A 762 14.60 9.80 -17.42
C GLY A 762 15.76 8.88 -17.83
N ALA A 763 16.07 7.87 -17.01
CA ALA A 763 17.13 6.89 -17.24
C ALA A 763 16.76 5.55 -16.61
N LEU A 764 17.31 4.47 -17.15
CA LEU A 764 17.31 3.14 -16.54
C LEU A 764 18.72 2.82 -16.03
N PRO A 765 18.86 2.07 -14.93
CA PRO A 765 20.17 1.64 -14.47
C PRO A 765 20.84 0.79 -15.55
N LEU A 766 22.02 1.21 -15.98
CA LEU A 766 22.91 0.35 -16.73
C LEU A 766 23.50 -0.64 -15.73
N ILE A 767 23.35 -1.93 -16.00
CA ILE A 767 24.00 -2.97 -15.21
C ILE A 767 25.46 -3.00 -15.63
N GLU A 768 26.32 -2.37 -14.83
CA GLU A 768 27.77 -2.32 -15.08
C GLU A 768 28.36 -3.72 -14.90
N ALA A 769 29.24 -4.12 -15.82
CA ALA A 769 30.00 -5.36 -15.68
C ALA A 769 30.82 -5.32 -14.39
N ALA A 770 31.00 -6.47 -13.74
CA ALA A 770 31.87 -6.56 -12.59
C ALA A 770 33.31 -6.16 -12.99
N SER A 771 34.10 -5.74 -12.00
CA SER A 771 35.47 -5.22 -12.20
C SER A 771 36.44 -6.21 -12.88
N ASP A 772 36.05 -7.48 -13.02
CA ASP A 772 36.77 -8.53 -13.74
C ASP A 772 36.35 -8.68 -15.22
N GLY A 773 35.47 -7.82 -15.73
CA GLY A 773 35.00 -7.82 -17.11
C GLY A 773 33.92 -8.85 -17.42
N SER A 774 33.42 -9.57 -16.41
CA SER A 774 32.26 -10.44 -16.57
C SER A 774 30.95 -9.65 -16.51
N VAL A 775 30.08 -9.87 -17.50
CA VAL A 775 28.69 -9.40 -17.45
C VAL A 775 27.94 -10.44 -16.61
N HIS A 776 27.80 -10.20 -15.30
CA HIS A 776 27.24 -11.19 -14.38
C HIS A 776 25.72 -11.29 -14.36
N ASP A 777 25.00 -10.58 -15.23
CA ASP A 777 23.54 -10.53 -15.15
C ASP A 777 22.85 -10.82 -16.49
N GLU A 778 23.12 -12.00 -17.04
CA GLU A 778 22.15 -12.64 -17.94
C GLU A 778 20.90 -12.96 -17.10
N HIS A 779 19.91 -12.06 -17.17
CA HIS A 779 18.68 -12.20 -16.42
C HIS A 779 17.87 -13.39 -16.94
N PHE A 780 18.00 -14.56 -16.28
CA PHE A 780 17.20 -15.73 -16.58
C PHE A 780 15.80 -15.58 -16.00
N TRP A 781 14.91 -14.96 -16.77
CA TRP A 781 13.52 -14.75 -16.41
C TRP A 781 12.65 -15.93 -16.80
N LEU A 782 11.84 -16.42 -15.87
CA LEU A 782 10.93 -17.53 -16.07
C LEU A 782 9.48 -17.02 -16.10
N PRO A 783 8.80 -17.02 -17.28
CA PRO A 783 7.41 -16.63 -17.36
C PRO A 783 6.52 -17.50 -16.47
N VAL A 784 5.58 -16.88 -15.74
CA VAL A 784 4.78 -17.57 -14.72
C VAL A 784 3.85 -18.66 -15.28
N ASP A 785 3.37 -18.52 -16.52
CA ASP A 785 2.58 -19.52 -17.22
C ASP A 785 3.41 -20.76 -17.57
N VAL A 786 4.66 -20.55 -18.01
CA VAL A 786 5.63 -21.64 -18.25
C VAL A 786 5.99 -22.32 -16.94
N ALA A 787 6.27 -21.57 -15.87
CA ALA A 787 6.54 -22.11 -14.55
C ALA A 787 5.37 -22.95 -14.01
N GLY A 788 4.15 -22.41 -14.08
CA GLY A 788 2.94 -23.09 -13.61
C GLY A 788 2.66 -24.39 -14.34
N ALA A 789 2.81 -24.38 -15.68
CA ALA A 789 2.66 -25.58 -16.51
C ALA A 789 3.74 -26.62 -16.19
N ALA A 790 5.00 -26.22 -16.12
CA ALA A 790 6.11 -27.12 -15.81
C ALA A 790 5.98 -27.76 -14.42
N ILE A 791 5.57 -26.99 -13.39
CA ILE A 791 5.34 -27.55 -12.04
C ILE A 791 4.19 -28.56 -12.07
N ALA A 792 3.10 -28.27 -12.78
CA ALA A 792 1.98 -29.21 -12.90
C ALA A 792 2.42 -30.51 -13.60
N ASP A 793 3.18 -30.41 -14.68
CA ASP A 793 3.70 -31.56 -15.42
C ASP A 793 4.70 -32.37 -14.58
N VAL A 794 5.63 -31.72 -13.89
CA VAL A 794 6.59 -32.38 -12.99
C VAL A 794 5.85 -33.07 -11.83
N ALA A 795 4.85 -32.42 -11.23
CA ALA A 795 4.10 -32.97 -10.12
C ALA A 795 3.30 -34.21 -10.51
N LEU A 796 2.71 -34.21 -11.71
CA LEU A 796 1.89 -35.31 -12.23
C LEU A 796 2.69 -36.35 -13.01
N SER A 797 3.94 -36.05 -13.36
CA SER A 797 4.83 -37.01 -14.01
C SER A 797 4.92 -38.26 -13.15
N VAL A 798 4.81 -39.42 -13.79
CA VAL A 798 5.28 -40.66 -13.18
C VAL A 798 6.76 -40.69 -13.51
N LYS A 799 7.64 -40.89 -12.51
CA LYS A 799 9.02 -41.27 -12.82
C LYS A 799 8.91 -42.67 -13.39
N GLU A 800 8.65 -42.75 -14.69
CA GLU A 800 8.46 -44.01 -15.39
C GLU A 800 9.81 -44.72 -15.31
N SER A 801 9.91 -45.66 -14.39
CA SER A 801 10.98 -46.65 -14.45
C SER A 801 10.90 -47.29 -15.83
N LEU A 802 12.00 -47.32 -16.57
CA LEU A 802 12.10 -48.06 -17.83
C LEU A 802 11.60 -49.52 -17.67
N ALA A 803 11.55 -50.06 -16.44
CA ALA A 803 11.00 -51.36 -16.11
C ALA A 803 9.50 -51.54 -16.45
N GLN A 804 8.65 -50.49 -16.43
CA GLN A 804 7.25 -50.63 -16.87
C GLN A 804 7.10 -50.76 -18.39
N TYR A 805 8.13 -50.38 -19.17
CA TYR A 805 8.23 -50.70 -20.60
C TYR A 805 9.03 -51.98 -20.86
N GLY A 806 9.32 -52.77 -19.81
CA GLY A 806 10.10 -54.01 -19.91
C GLY A 806 11.62 -53.82 -20.05
N ILE A 807 12.12 -52.58 -19.92
CA ILE A 807 13.54 -52.27 -20.04
C ILE A 807 14.15 -52.28 -18.62
N LEU A 808 14.63 -53.46 -18.22
CA LEU A 808 15.39 -53.67 -16.98
C LEU A 808 16.86 -53.25 -17.21
N CYS A 809 17.23 -52.03 -16.84
CA CYS A 809 18.63 -51.59 -16.87
C CYS A 809 19.01 -50.87 -15.58
N GLU A 810 20.22 -51.16 -15.07
CA GLU A 810 20.83 -50.48 -13.94
C GLU A 810 21.28 -49.07 -14.36
N LEU A 811 20.91 -48.04 -13.58
CA LEU A 811 21.41 -46.68 -13.78
C LEU A 811 22.79 -46.56 -13.12
N VAL A 812 23.83 -46.33 -13.93
CA VAL A 812 25.21 -46.19 -13.46
C VAL A 812 25.77 -44.80 -13.80
N PRO A 813 26.73 -44.25 -13.02
CA PRO A 813 27.39 -42.99 -13.35
C PRO A 813 27.98 -42.98 -14.77
N GLN A 814 28.04 -41.82 -15.44
CA GLN A 814 28.52 -41.71 -16.83
C GLN A 814 29.89 -42.38 -17.07
N ARG A 815 30.76 -42.37 -16.07
CA ARG A 815 32.07 -43.05 -16.08
C ARG A 815 31.92 -44.57 -16.16
N GLU A 816 31.10 -45.14 -15.28
CA GLU A 816 30.83 -46.58 -15.25
C GLU A 816 30.03 -47.02 -16.48
N TRP A 817 29.14 -46.16 -16.98
CA TRP A 817 28.46 -46.39 -18.24
C TRP A 817 29.44 -46.42 -19.42
N LEU A 818 30.39 -45.48 -19.50
CA LEU A 818 31.40 -45.47 -20.55
C LEU A 818 32.28 -46.72 -20.48
N ARG A 819 32.73 -47.11 -19.27
CA ARG A 819 33.48 -48.36 -19.06
C ARG A 819 32.70 -49.58 -19.53
N ARG A 820 31.42 -49.70 -19.14
CA ARG A 820 30.55 -50.80 -19.59
C ARG A 820 30.26 -50.74 -21.09
N LEU A 821 30.19 -49.55 -21.69
CA LEU A 821 30.05 -49.38 -23.14
C LEU A 821 31.32 -49.86 -23.87
N GLU A 822 32.50 -49.60 -23.32
CA GLU A 822 33.77 -50.14 -23.85
C GLU A 822 33.83 -51.67 -23.78
N GLU A 823 33.31 -52.24 -22.70
CA GLU A 823 33.31 -53.69 -22.45
C GLU A 823 32.14 -54.45 -23.09
N SER A 824 31.16 -53.75 -23.65
CA SER A 824 29.92 -54.35 -24.20
C SER A 824 30.13 -55.11 -25.53
N ASP A 825 29.09 -55.33 -26.34
CA ASP A 825 29.22 -55.93 -27.69
C ASP A 825 29.85 -54.93 -28.70
N PRO A 826 30.93 -55.30 -29.43
CA PRO A 826 31.57 -54.45 -30.45
C PRO A 826 30.76 -54.21 -31.73
N ASP A 827 29.73 -55.02 -32.00
CA ASP A 827 28.89 -54.86 -33.19
C ASP A 827 28.02 -53.59 -33.08
N VAL A 828 28.40 -52.56 -33.85
CA VAL A 828 27.70 -51.26 -33.90
C VAL A 828 26.26 -51.35 -34.39
N THR A 829 25.86 -52.45 -35.02
CA THR A 829 24.48 -52.68 -35.45
C THR A 829 23.60 -53.09 -34.28
N ARG A 830 24.17 -53.87 -33.35
CA ARG A 830 23.51 -54.35 -32.13
C ARG A 830 23.73 -53.41 -30.95
N ASN A 831 24.79 -52.60 -30.99
CA ASN A 831 25.15 -51.62 -29.98
C ASN A 831 25.57 -50.27 -30.62
N PRO A 832 24.60 -49.52 -31.18
CA PRO A 832 24.86 -48.28 -31.92
C PRO A 832 25.70 -47.22 -31.20
N PRO A 833 25.59 -47.01 -29.87
CA PRO A 833 26.40 -46.03 -29.15
C PRO A 833 27.92 -46.27 -29.28
N ARG A 834 28.33 -47.50 -29.56
CA ARG A 834 29.74 -47.85 -29.72
C ARG A 834 30.42 -47.20 -30.92
N LYS A 835 29.65 -46.79 -31.94
CA LYS A 835 30.14 -45.98 -33.07
C LYS A 835 30.66 -44.61 -32.63
N LEU A 836 30.19 -44.11 -31.50
CA LEU A 836 30.55 -42.80 -30.93
C LEU A 836 31.47 -42.92 -29.71
N LEU A 837 32.10 -44.07 -29.48
CA LEU A 837 32.88 -44.31 -28.28
C LEU A 837 34.01 -43.27 -28.07
N ASN A 838 34.74 -42.92 -29.14
CA ASN A 838 35.79 -41.90 -29.08
C ASN A 838 35.24 -40.49 -28.79
N PHE A 839 34.03 -40.19 -29.29
CA PHE A 839 33.34 -38.93 -28.98
C PHE A 839 33.00 -38.85 -27.48
N PHE A 840 32.52 -39.95 -26.88
CA PHE A 840 32.20 -39.99 -25.46
C PHE A 840 33.46 -39.94 -24.58
N ARG A 841 34.54 -40.63 -24.95
CA ARG A 841 35.85 -40.54 -24.27
C ARG A 841 36.38 -39.10 -24.20
N GLY A 842 36.21 -38.33 -25.27
CA GLY A 842 36.66 -36.93 -25.33
C GLY A 842 35.83 -35.97 -24.47
N ARG A 843 34.57 -36.30 -24.16
CA ARG A 843 33.66 -35.44 -23.38
C ARG A 843 33.61 -35.80 -21.90
N ILE A 844 33.72 -37.08 -21.55
CA ILE A 844 33.61 -37.56 -20.18
C ILE A 844 35.02 -37.53 -19.57
N LYS A 845 35.33 -36.49 -18.78
CA LYS A 845 36.66 -36.32 -18.14
C LYS A 845 36.95 -37.49 -17.19
N ILE A 846 38.00 -38.24 -17.49
CA ILE A 846 38.58 -39.29 -16.66
C ILE A 846 39.74 -38.64 -15.88
N ASP A 847 39.44 -38.21 -14.66
CA ASP A 847 40.42 -38.04 -13.58
C ASP A 847 40.02 -38.98 -12.45
#